data_AF-A0A2N2WHY2-F1
#
_entry.id   AF-A0A2N2WHY2-F1
#
_cell.length_a   1.000
_cell.length_b   1.000
_cell.length_c   1.000
_cell.angle_alpha   90.00
_cell.angle_beta   90.00
_cell.angle_gamma   90.00
#
_symmetry.space_group_name_H-M   'P 1'
#
loop_
_entity.id
_entity.type
_entity.pdbx_description
1 polymer ?
#
loop_
_entity_poly.entity_id
_entity_poly.type
_entity_poly.pdbx_seq_one_letter_code
_entity_poly.pdbx_strand_id
1 'polypeptide(L)'
;MIRWFLLFLLLPVACFAQNDMNARLNSPDSNVVFNFSLISGVPAWTLFFYDNEVIEPSTFSFQLNDQPDLGKNLICKSSEISSSDEYWGPVWGTDAQIRNHYNQVILHLQEADGLQRKINFVVRVYNDGIGFRYEFPEWPSDSILIVAENTEFRFSRNDSAWWIPSNEFAYESLYRHTLLSEIADASTPVTIVSNNYCISIHEAELLDYSEIWLKKLPDDSTSFVSSLWSWPDGICVRGKAPFRSPWRSIMLTRTPGELIESHLTLNLNEPCVIEDVSWIKPMKFVGIWWGMHMGKYTWYAGSNHGATTKRTKQYIDFAAKHGIGGVLAEGWNLGWETWATDSVPKQDFCTAYPDFDLKKVVKYAKSKNVEFISHHETGGNIPEYERQLDSAMALCNQLGITSLKTGYAGPIRPVGMHHHGQYMVRHFQKVVETAAFYHITLNVHESIKPTGLDRTWPNLMTQEAVRGNEWNATYRATPPYHSTILPFTRMLAGPFDNTPGIVHVNYAPGKNKRLYCTATHQAAMYVVFYSPLMMLADLPENYEESGLIDFISSIPNSWDQTIVPAADPGNYVCVARRKDNKWYMGALADENSYLLKIPMSFLSDSVVYRATMANDCDATDWENNPEDNGYSTLLLQKKDTVFIPLSKAGGFIMHLTPCPQISPNAQIYGIEVFNKVAIDAVNQFMQQKTYGNTNISHKAVGAQVSLKNRYSQLYPASGNNAICDGELGSLNFSDGGWQGFEGDDLEATLTLPDTMTISKIEVRFLLAPNDWIFLPKNVAIYVSSDGINFVPVQDTVLTSNKPKDIKIVDIQHIVAEFDSKKVKYIKIVAENQHICPMWHYARGNKAWMFCDEIIVR
;
A
#
# COMPACT_ATOMS: atom_id res chain seq x y z
N MET A 1 81.83 28.63 45.62
CA MET A 1 80.45 28.15 45.84
C MET A 1 79.55 28.87 44.85
N ILE A 2 79.07 28.12 43.86
CA ILE A 2 78.26 28.57 42.72
C ILE A 2 76.85 28.01 42.95
N ARG A 3 75.80 28.81 42.77
CA ARG A 3 74.42 28.31 42.65
C ARG A 3 73.75 28.95 41.43
N TRP A 4 73.52 28.12 40.42
CA TRP A 4 72.71 28.42 39.24
C TRP A 4 71.23 28.18 39.57
N PHE A 5 70.37 29.12 39.18
CA PHE A 5 68.92 28.95 39.13
C PHE A 5 68.52 28.58 37.70
N LEU A 6 67.90 27.42 37.52
CA LEU A 6 67.30 26.96 36.26
C LEU A 6 65.88 27.52 36.17
N LEU A 7 65.61 28.32 35.13
CA LEU A 7 64.30 28.83 34.76
C LEU A 7 63.67 27.85 33.75
N PHE A 8 62.61 27.14 34.13
CA PHE A 8 61.82 26.30 33.22
C PHE A 8 60.80 27.19 32.48
N LEU A 9 60.97 27.34 31.16
CA LEU A 9 59.95 27.92 30.27
C LEU A 9 58.88 26.85 29.99
N LEU A 10 57.67 27.06 30.52
CA LEU A 10 56.46 26.36 30.12
C LEU A 10 55.86 27.08 28.91
N LEU A 11 55.95 26.46 27.72
CA LEU A 11 55.20 26.84 26.52
C LEU A 11 53.72 26.45 26.72
N PRO A 12 52.74 27.35 26.49
CA PRO A 12 51.34 26.95 26.45
C PRO A 12 51.10 26.23 25.12
N VAL A 13 50.81 24.93 25.21
CA VAL A 13 50.18 24.20 24.10
C VAL A 13 48.75 24.75 23.99
N ALA A 14 48.52 25.60 23.00
CA ALA A 14 47.16 25.98 22.61
C ALA A 14 46.48 24.74 22.02
N CYS A 15 45.74 24.02 22.87
CA CYS A 15 44.79 23.03 22.43
C CYS A 15 43.68 23.80 21.71
N PHE A 16 43.64 23.77 20.38
CA PHE A 16 42.46 24.20 19.62
C PHE A 16 41.34 23.23 19.98
N ALA A 17 40.52 23.58 20.97
CA ALA A 17 39.21 22.96 21.12
C ALA A 17 38.41 23.33 19.87
N GLN A 18 38.24 22.37 18.96
CA GLN A 18 37.21 22.44 17.93
C GLN A 18 35.88 22.55 18.70
N ASN A 19 35.25 23.73 18.70
CA ASN A 19 33.91 23.87 19.25
C ASN A 19 32.99 23.00 18.38
N ASP A 20 32.58 21.83 18.90
CA ASP A 20 31.54 21.02 18.27
C ASP A 20 30.27 21.89 18.18
N MET A 21 29.87 22.23 16.95
CA MET A 21 28.63 22.97 16.72
C MET A 21 27.47 22.07 17.12
N ASN A 22 26.62 22.56 18.01
CA ASN A 22 25.39 21.89 18.43
C ASN A 22 24.20 22.80 18.15
N ALA A 23 23.17 22.29 17.50
CA ALA A 23 21.88 22.97 17.35
C ALA A 23 20.78 22.10 17.95
N ARG A 24 19.86 22.73 18.68
CA ARG A 24 18.68 22.08 19.25
C ARG A 24 17.45 22.89 18.85
N LEU A 25 16.43 22.18 18.37
CA LEU A 25 15.17 22.78 17.93
C LEU A 25 14.00 21.95 18.44
N ASN A 26 13.07 22.60 19.11
CA ASN A 26 11.85 21.95 19.63
C ASN A 26 10.67 22.24 18.68
N SER A 27 9.67 21.36 18.65
CA SER A 27 8.35 21.65 18.10
C SER A 27 7.69 22.82 18.84
N PRO A 28 6.67 23.46 18.27
CA PRO A 28 5.91 24.49 18.96
C PRO A 28 5.32 24.07 20.31
N ASP A 29 4.93 22.80 20.48
CA ASP A 29 4.46 22.24 21.76
C ASP A 29 5.57 21.61 22.63
N SER A 30 6.82 21.63 22.14
CA SER A 30 8.01 21.05 22.76
C SER A 30 8.02 19.53 22.95
N ASN A 31 7.08 18.79 22.35
CA ASN A 31 7.04 17.32 22.43
C ASN A 31 7.95 16.63 21.41
N VAL A 32 8.33 17.30 20.30
CA VAL A 32 9.33 16.79 19.35
C VAL A 32 10.59 17.62 19.52
N VAL A 33 11.74 16.96 19.73
CA VAL A 33 13.02 17.64 19.88
C VAL A 33 14.03 17.09 18.89
N PHE A 34 14.47 17.95 17.98
CA PHE A 34 15.55 17.67 17.05
C PHE A 34 16.87 18.22 17.59
N ASN A 35 17.94 17.42 17.56
CA ASN A 35 19.29 17.89 17.83
C ASN A 35 20.20 17.59 16.63
N PHE A 36 21.17 18.47 16.40
CA PHE A 36 22.22 18.33 15.43
C PHE A 36 23.57 18.60 16.07
N SER A 37 24.59 17.82 15.69
CA SER A 37 25.97 18.03 16.07
C SER A 37 26.92 17.78 14.90
N LEU A 38 28.09 18.42 14.92
CA LEU A 38 29.24 18.03 14.07
C LEU A 38 30.25 17.27 14.92
N ILE A 39 30.31 15.95 14.77
CA ILE A 39 31.25 15.09 15.50
C ILE A 39 32.50 14.88 14.63
N SER A 40 33.61 15.52 14.98
CA SER A 40 34.84 15.50 14.16
C SER A 40 34.60 15.88 12.68
N GLY A 41 33.69 16.85 12.45
CA GLY A 41 33.32 17.30 11.10
C GLY A 41 32.35 16.39 10.33
N VAL A 42 31.79 15.36 10.97
CA VAL A 42 30.70 14.54 10.42
C VAL A 42 29.36 15.03 10.99
N PRO A 43 28.36 15.33 10.16
CA PRO A 43 27.04 15.73 10.63
C PRO A 43 26.32 14.54 11.27
N ALA A 44 25.79 14.73 12.48
CA ALA A 44 24.97 13.78 13.19
C ALA A 44 23.69 14.46 13.71
N TRP A 45 22.57 13.74 13.72
CA TRP A 45 21.31 14.24 14.24
C TRP A 45 20.59 13.19 15.08
N THR A 46 19.80 13.65 16.06
CA THR A 46 18.93 12.82 16.90
C THR A 46 17.53 13.40 16.96
N LEU A 47 16.56 12.54 17.27
CA LEU A 47 15.17 12.92 17.38
C LEU A 47 14.55 12.29 18.62
N PHE A 48 13.86 13.13 19.39
CA PHE A 48 13.11 12.71 20.57
C PHE A 48 11.62 13.00 20.37
N PHE A 49 10.79 12.10 20.87
CA PHE A 49 9.34 12.26 20.98
C PHE A 49 8.92 12.06 22.45
N TYR A 50 8.45 13.14 23.07
CA TYR A 50 8.37 13.28 24.51
C TYR A 50 9.73 12.93 25.16
N ASP A 51 9.75 11.98 26.09
CA ASP A 51 10.96 11.52 26.76
C ASP A 51 11.66 10.34 26.05
N ASN A 52 11.18 9.93 24.86
CA ASN A 52 11.72 8.79 24.13
C ASN A 52 12.69 9.28 23.04
N GLU A 53 13.93 8.81 23.06
CA GLU A 53 14.83 8.90 21.91
C GLU A 53 14.29 7.95 20.84
N VAL A 54 13.82 8.49 19.70
CA VAL A 54 13.25 7.69 18.59
C VAL A 54 14.27 7.47 17.49
N ILE A 55 15.17 8.44 17.27
CA ILE A 55 16.31 8.33 16.36
C ILE A 55 17.59 8.62 17.14
N GLU A 56 18.45 7.61 17.25
CA GLU A 56 19.82 7.68 17.73
C GLU A 56 20.72 8.47 16.75
N PRO A 57 21.95 8.87 17.16
CA PRO A 57 22.83 9.69 16.32
C PRO A 57 22.99 9.14 14.90
N SER A 58 22.31 9.79 13.95
CA SER A 58 22.23 9.39 12.54
C SER A 58 22.98 10.38 11.68
N THR A 59 23.74 9.91 10.70
CA THR A 59 24.56 10.76 9.83
C THR A 59 23.97 10.93 8.44
N PHE A 60 24.55 11.82 7.63
CA PHE A 60 24.28 11.87 6.19
C PHE A 60 25.54 12.15 5.39
N SER A 61 25.61 11.61 4.17
CA SER A 61 26.66 11.89 3.19
C SER A 61 26.17 11.64 1.76
N PHE A 62 26.93 12.13 0.78
CA PHE A 62 26.66 11.93 -0.64
C PHE A 62 27.88 11.35 -1.34
N GLN A 63 27.68 10.26 -2.07
CA GLN A 63 28.66 9.76 -3.02
C GLN A 63 28.42 10.42 -4.36
N LEU A 64 29.48 10.94 -4.97
CA LEU A 64 29.42 11.73 -6.17
C LEU A 64 30.22 11.07 -7.29
N ASN A 65 29.70 11.14 -8.51
CA ASN A 65 30.42 10.67 -9.68
C ASN A 65 31.54 11.66 -10.04
N ASP A 66 32.75 11.15 -10.27
CA ASP A 66 33.95 11.92 -10.66
C ASP A 66 34.36 13.04 -9.67
N GLN A 67 33.89 13.00 -8.41
CA GLN A 67 34.27 13.94 -7.35
C GLN A 67 34.42 13.20 -6.01
N PRO A 68 35.21 13.72 -5.05
CA PRO A 68 35.23 13.18 -3.70
C PRO A 68 33.84 13.23 -3.06
N ASP A 69 33.52 12.24 -2.21
CA ASP A 69 32.29 12.23 -1.41
C ASP A 69 32.12 13.50 -0.58
N LEU A 70 30.87 13.90 -0.33
CA LEU A 70 30.51 15.02 0.53
C LEU A 70 29.91 14.49 1.83
N GLY A 71 30.29 15.02 3.00
CA GLY A 71 29.73 14.61 4.30
C GLY A 71 30.75 14.42 5.42
N LYS A 72 32.04 14.69 5.16
CA LYS A 72 33.11 14.68 6.16
C LYS A 72 33.84 16.02 6.15
N ASN A 73 34.58 16.32 7.22
CA ASN A 73 35.33 17.56 7.40
C ASN A 73 34.46 18.82 7.17
N LEU A 74 33.17 18.75 7.51
CA LEU A 74 32.26 19.88 7.42
C LEU A 74 32.47 20.82 8.62
N ILE A 75 32.35 22.11 8.35
CA ILE A 75 32.22 23.16 9.35
C ILE A 75 30.88 23.86 9.17
N CYS A 76 30.23 24.22 10.27
CA CYS A 76 29.05 25.07 10.25
C CYS A 76 29.51 26.54 10.16
N LYS A 77 29.18 27.22 9.07
CA LYS A 77 29.51 28.64 8.86
C LYS A 77 28.58 29.56 9.62
N SER A 78 27.30 29.21 9.64
CA SER A 78 26.22 29.94 10.31
C SER A 78 25.00 29.04 10.46
N SER A 79 24.08 29.44 11.34
CA SER A 79 22.76 28.85 11.44
C SER A 79 21.68 29.94 11.51
N GLU A 80 20.51 29.63 10.96
CA GLU A 80 19.36 30.53 10.95
C GLU A 80 18.17 29.80 11.57
N ILE A 81 17.52 30.40 12.57
CA ILE A 81 16.32 29.85 13.22
C ILE A 81 15.15 30.76 12.90
N SER A 82 14.01 30.17 12.54
CA SER A 82 12.75 30.85 12.28
C SER A 82 11.57 29.99 12.72
N SER A 83 10.37 30.55 12.69
CA SER A 83 9.12 29.82 12.91
C SER A 83 8.05 30.32 11.94
N SER A 84 7.06 29.48 11.67
CA SER A 84 5.87 29.83 10.89
C SER A 84 4.65 29.24 11.55
N ASP A 85 3.54 30.00 11.53
CA ASP A 85 2.21 29.57 11.97
C ASP A 85 1.17 30.18 11.03
N GLU A 86 0.84 29.44 9.98
CA GLU A 86 -0.04 29.90 8.92
C GLU A 86 -1.17 28.89 8.68
N TYR A 87 -2.27 29.36 8.10
CA TYR A 87 -3.34 28.49 7.65
C TYR A 87 -3.52 28.63 6.15
N TRP A 88 -3.77 27.52 5.47
CA TRP A 88 -4.09 27.48 4.05
C TRP A 88 -5.25 26.51 3.79
N GLY A 89 -5.97 26.68 2.68
CA GLY A 89 -7.05 25.79 2.27
C GLY A 89 -6.67 25.06 1.00
N PRO A 90 -6.74 23.71 0.95
CA PRO A 90 -6.49 22.99 -0.29
C PRO A 90 -7.68 23.16 -1.25
N VAL A 91 -7.46 22.96 -2.56
CA VAL A 91 -8.55 22.98 -3.56
C VAL A 91 -9.58 21.88 -3.27
N TRP A 92 -9.09 20.75 -2.82
CA TRP A 92 -9.81 19.59 -2.32
C TRP A 92 -8.92 18.92 -1.27
N GLY A 93 -9.52 18.23 -0.30
CA GLY A 93 -8.76 17.69 0.82
C GLY A 93 -9.61 16.90 1.80
N THR A 94 -8.93 16.37 2.82
CA THR A 94 -9.53 15.79 4.04
C THR A 94 -10.05 16.86 5.00
N ASP A 95 -9.58 18.10 4.83
CA ASP A 95 -9.85 19.25 5.69
C ASP A 95 -9.93 20.52 4.84
N ALA A 96 -10.85 21.43 5.17
CA ALA A 96 -11.03 22.69 4.43
C ALA A 96 -9.98 23.74 4.81
N GLN A 97 -9.32 23.58 5.96
CA GLN A 97 -8.30 24.47 6.47
C GLN A 97 -7.20 23.65 7.14
N ILE A 98 -5.99 23.75 6.62
CA ILE A 98 -4.79 23.07 7.13
C ILE A 98 -3.90 24.11 7.82
N ARG A 99 -3.43 23.78 9.02
CA ARG A 99 -2.45 24.59 9.75
C ARG A 99 -1.03 24.14 9.39
N ASN A 100 -0.17 25.09 9.03
CA ASN A 100 1.25 24.90 8.82
C ASN A 100 2.01 25.59 9.96
N HIS A 101 2.33 24.85 11.02
CA HIS A 101 2.94 25.38 12.24
C HIS A 101 4.20 24.62 12.62
N TYR A 102 5.36 25.26 12.45
CA TYR A 102 6.67 24.65 12.71
C TYR A 102 7.70 25.66 13.21
N ASN A 103 8.71 25.14 13.89
CA ASN A 103 9.99 25.83 14.05
C ASN A 103 10.97 25.29 13.00
N GLN A 104 11.88 26.12 12.50
CA GLN A 104 12.86 25.76 11.47
C GLN A 104 14.28 26.15 11.87
N VAL A 105 15.24 25.32 11.48
CA VAL A 105 16.67 25.67 11.47
C VAL A 105 17.26 25.41 10.09
N ILE A 106 18.08 26.34 9.59
CA ILE A 106 18.94 26.16 8.43
C ILE A 106 20.38 26.15 8.94
N LEU A 107 21.10 25.07 8.67
CA LEU A 107 22.52 24.92 9.02
C LEU A 107 23.34 25.08 7.73
N HIS A 108 24.13 26.14 7.63
CA HIS A 108 24.99 26.40 6.48
C HIS A 108 26.32 25.67 6.67
N LEU A 109 26.44 24.48 6.07
CA LEU A 109 27.63 23.65 6.17
C LEU A 109 28.54 23.87 4.96
N GLN A 110 29.85 23.76 5.19
CA GLN A 110 30.85 23.84 4.13
C GLN A 110 32.00 22.89 4.45
N GLU A 111 32.58 22.26 3.43
CA GLU A 111 33.86 21.56 3.60
C GLU A 111 34.95 22.55 4.06
N ALA A 112 35.69 22.18 5.12
CA ALA A 112 36.75 22.99 5.68
C ALA A 112 37.98 23.08 4.76
N ASP A 113 38.20 22.05 3.96
CA ASP A 113 39.30 21.89 3.02
C ASP A 113 38.79 21.41 1.65
N GLY A 114 39.71 21.04 0.75
CA GLY A 114 39.37 20.49 -0.55
C GLY A 114 38.59 21.46 -1.45
N LEU A 115 37.47 20.97 -2.01
CA LEU A 115 36.64 21.71 -2.97
C LEU A 115 35.78 22.79 -2.31
N GLN A 116 35.75 22.87 -0.97
CA GLN A 116 35.00 23.86 -0.20
C GLN A 116 33.51 23.95 -0.59
N ARG A 117 32.91 22.80 -0.92
CA ARG A 117 31.52 22.74 -1.37
C ARG A 117 30.58 23.11 -0.22
N LYS A 118 29.49 23.80 -0.56
CA LYS A 118 28.48 24.26 0.39
C LYS A 118 27.25 23.36 0.33
N ILE A 119 26.68 23.06 1.49
CA ILE A 119 25.42 22.34 1.64
C ILE A 119 24.65 22.95 2.81
N ASN A 120 23.40 23.34 2.57
CA ASN A 120 22.50 23.70 3.65
C ASN A 120 21.74 22.45 4.11
N PHE A 121 21.66 22.25 5.42
CA PHE A 121 20.76 21.27 6.02
C PHE A 121 19.58 22.01 6.66
N VAL A 122 18.41 21.87 6.05
CA VAL A 122 17.17 22.57 6.44
C VAL A 122 16.28 21.60 7.19
N VAL A 123 15.84 21.96 8.39
CA VAL A 123 14.98 21.12 9.23
C VAL A 123 13.79 21.93 9.72
N ARG A 124 12.58 21.39 9.55
CA ARG A 124 11.33 21.88 10.13
C ARG A 124 10.82 20.88 11.17
N VAL A 125 10.45 21.38 12.35
CA VAL A 125 9.95 20.58 13.48
C VAL A 125 8.52 21.01 13.78
N TYR A 126 7.60 20.08 13.57
CA TYR A 126 6.16 20.18 13.82
C TYR A 126 5.80 19.44 15.11
N ASN A 127 4.60 19.63 15.62
CA ASN A 127 4.13 18.89 16.80
C ASN A 127 3.97 17.39 16.53
N ASP A 128 3.74 17.02 15.27
CA ASP A 128 3.46 15.67 14.80
C ASP A 128 4.58 15.10 13.92
N GLY A 129 5.79 15.68 13.96
CA GLY A 129 6.93 15.14 13.23
C GLY A 129 7.99 16.15 12.80
N ILE A 130 8.88 15.71 11.92
CA ILE A 130 9.90 16.57 11.28
C ILE A 130 9.93 16.38 9.77
N GLY A 131 10.36 17.42 9.07
CA GLY A 131 10.83 17.33 7.70
C GLY A 131 12.22 17.93 7.58
N PHE A 132 13.15 17.27 6.88
CA PHE A 132 14.45 17.86 6.58
C PHE A 132 14.88 17.65 5.13
N ARG A 133 15.70 18.56 4.58
CA ARG A 133 16.23 18.45 3.22
C ARG A 133 17.62 19.05 3.09
N TYR A 134 18.25 18.77 1.95
CA TYR A 134 19.55 19.27 1.56
C TYR A 134 19.42 20.30 0.45
N GLU A 135 20.10 21.43 0.57
CA GLU A 135 20.18 22.43 -0.50
C GLU A 135 21.63 22.63 -0.90
N PHE A 136 21.87 22.62 -2.21
CA PHE A 136 23.15 22.84 -2.86
C PHE A 136 23.12 24.21 -3.52
N PRO A 137 23.44 25.30 -2.79
CA PRO A 137 23.21 26.67 -3.26
C PRO A 137 24.15 27.04 -4.41
N GLU A 138 25.39 26.58 -4.34
CA GLU A 138 26.45 26.82 -5.31
C GLU A 138 27.26 25.53 -5.46
N TRP A 139 27.76 25.26 -6.68
CA TRP A 139 28.59 24.10 -6.94
C TRP A 139 29.78 24.46 -7.84
N PRO A 140 30.99 23.95 -7.58
CA PRO A 140 32.18 24.28 -8.38
C PRO A 140 32.14 23.80 -9.84
N SER A 141 31.24 22.86 -10.16
CA SER A 141 31.05 22.28 -11.49
C SER A 141 29.66 22.60 -12.06
N ASP A 142 29.49 22.47 -13.37
CA ASP A 142 28.21 22.67 -14.06
C ASP A 142 27.12 21.67 -13.65
N SER A 143 27.49 20.56 -13.02
CA SER A 143 26.57 19.50 -12.59
C SER A 143 26.93 18.89 -11.23
N ILE A 144 25.88 18.42 -10.54
CA ILE A 144 25.92 17.59 -9.34
C ILE A 144 25.45 16.21 -9.76
N LEU A 145 26.35 15.22 -9.73
CA LEU A 145 26.07 13.85 -10.16
C LEU A 145 26.12 12.95 -8.92
N ILE A 146 24.97 12.69 -8.31
CA ILE A 146 24.86 11.89 -7.09
C ILE A 146 24.72 10.42 -7.47
N VAL A 147 25.59 9.59 -6.92
CA VAL A 147 25.56 8.12 -7.03
C VAL A 147 24.83 7.50 -5.86
N ALA A 148 24.99 8.05 -4.66
CA ALA A 148 24.24 7.64 -3.48
C ALA A 148 24.01 8.81 -2.53
N GLU A 149 22.86 8.80 -1.88
CA GLU A 149 22.59 9.58 -0.68
C GLU A 149 22.53 8.61 0.50
N ASN A 150 23.37 8.81 1.51
CA ASN A 150 23.50 7.93 2.66
C ASN A 150 22.93 8.59 3.92
N THR A 151 21.66 8.97 3.90
CA THR A 151 20.94 9.51 5.06
C THR A 151 20.54 8.36 5.98
N GLU A 152 21.09 8.32 7.18
CA GLU A 152 20.79 7.27 8.16
C GLU A 152 19.52 7.57 8.97
N PHE A 153 18.84 6.50 9.39
CA PHE A 153 17.72 6.49 10.32
C PHE A 153 18.00 5.39 11.34
N ARG A 154 18.70 5.75 12.42
CA ARG A 154 19.09 4.82 13.48
C ARG A 154 18.04 4.74 14.57
N PHE A 155 17.30 3.63 14.62
CA PHE A 155 16.23 3.47 15.59
C PHE A 155 16.78 2.99 16.93
N SER A 156 16.28 3.57 18.03
CA SER A 156 16.69 3.17 19.39
C SER A 156 16.13 1.82 19.84
N ARG A 157 15.19 1.27 19.06
CA ARG A 157 14.38 0.11 19.43
C ARG A 157 14.08 -0.77 18.23
N ASN A 158 13.99 -2.07 18.48
CA ASN A 158 13.54 -3.07 17.51
C ASN A 158 12.01 -3.23 17.57
N ASP A 159 11.26 -2.15 17.29
CA ASP A 159 9.80 -2.19 17.27
C ASP A 159 9.28 -2.84 15.96
N SER A 160 7.97 -3.11 15.88
CA SER A 160 7.35 -3.73 14.70
C SER A 160 6.99 -2.70 13.63
N ALA A 161 7.01 -3.09 12.36
CA ALA A 161 6.68 -2.20 11.25
C ALA A 161 5.83 -2.86 10.17
N TRP A 162 5.01 -2.02 9.52
CA TRP A 162 4.27 -2.31 8.30
C TRP A 162 5.04 -1.78 7.10
N TRP A 163 5.38 -2.66 6.17
CA TRP A 163 6.26 -2.33 5.04
C TRP A 163 5.99 -3.20 3.81
N ILE A 164 6.47 -2.74 2.67
CA ILE A 164 6.60 -3.52 1.43
C ILE A 164 8.06 -3.46 0.95
N PRO A 165 8.58 -4.47 0.24
CA PRO A 165 9.92 -4.42 -0.32
C PRO A 165 10.12 -3.22 -1.26
N SER A 166 11.38 -2.79 -1.40
CA SER A 166 11.73 -1.64 -2.23
C SER A 166 11.50 -1.87 -3.73
N ASN A 167 11.70 -3.10 -4.20
CA ASN A 167 11.73 -3.44 -5.63
C ASN A 167 10.42 -4.06 -6.17
N GLU A 168 9.31 -3.86 -5.46
CA GLU A 168 8.00 -4.32 -5.92
C GLU A 168 7.56 -3.52 -7.14
N PHE A 169 6.99 -4.22 -8.12
CA PHE A 169 6.47 -3.57 -9.33
C PHE A 169 5.34 -2.60 -8.94
N ALA A 170 5.53 -1.31 -9.23
CA ALA A 170 4.55 -0.26 -9.00
C ALA A 170 3.93 -0.23 -7.58
N TYR A 171 4.66 -0.72 -6.56
CA TYR A 171 4.20 -0.87 -5.17
C TYR A 171 3.01 -1.83 -4.97
N GLU A 172 2.68 -2.68 -5.95
CA GLU A 172 1.51 -3.57 -5.94
C GLU A 172 1.69 -4.86 -5.11
N SER A 173 2.27 -4.71 -3.92
CA SER A 173 2.54 -5.80 -2.99
C SER A 173 1.56 -5.82 -1.81
N LEU A 174 1.53 -6.95 -1.12
CA LEU A 174 0.91 -7.04 0.19
C LEU A 174 1.86 -6.49 1.25
N TYR A 175 1.32 -5.76 2.22
CA TYR A 175 2.10 -5.31 3.36
C TYR A 175 2.51 -6.47 4.25
N ARG A 176 3.72 -6.37 4.78
CA ARG A 176 4.32 -7.31 5.75
C ARG A 176 4.36 -6.66 7.12
N HIS A 177 4.24 -7.48 8.17
CA HIS A 177 4.41 -7.07 9.56
C HIS A 177 5.52 -7.88 10.20
N THR A 178 6.64 -7.23 10.49
CA THR A 178 7.80 -7.86 11.11
C THR A 178 8.49 -6.88 12.06
N LEU A 179 9.47 -7.35 12.84
CA LEU A 179 10.35 -6.44 13.57
C LEU A 179 11.26 -5.69 12.59
N LEU A 180 11.70 -4.50 12.98
CA LEU A 180 12.67 -3.72 12.20
C LEU A 180 13.92 -4.55 11.86
N SER A 181 14.39 -5.40 12.79
CA SER A 181 15.54 -6.29 12.60
C SER A 181 15.43 -7.23 11.41
N GLU A 182 14.22 -7.57 10.98
CA GLU A 182 13.95 -8.57 9.94
C GLU A 182 13.80 -7.96 8.54
N ILE A 183 13.76 -6.63 8.44
CA ILE A 183 13.53 -5.91 7.18
C ILE A 183 14.85 -5.68 6.44
N ALA A 184 15.09 -6.35 5.32
CA ALA A 184 16.30 -6.12 4.51
C ALA A 184 16.28 -4.77 3.79
N ASP A 185 15.12 -4.40 3.25
CA ASP A 185 14.85 -3.16 2.54
C ASP A 185 13.35 -2.87 2.53
N ALA A 186 12.96 -1.62 2.32
CA ALA A 186 11.56 -1.22 2.26
C ALA A 186 11.30 0.03 1.40
N SER A 187 10.18 0.05 0.69
CA SER A 187 9.61 1.28 0.12
C SER A 187 8.97 2.13 1.22
N THR A 188 8.96 3.45 1.04
CA THR A 188 8.22 4.36 1.96
C THR A 188 6.82 4.68 1.42
N PRO A 189 5.81 5.01 2.25
CA PRO A 189 5.86 5.12 3.71
C PRO A 189 6.06 3.77 4.42
N VAL A 190 7.04 3.72 5.33
CA VAL A 190 7.21 2.63 6.30
C VAL A 190 6.67 3.08 7.63
N THR A 191 5.75 2.32 8.22
CA THR A 191 5.09 2.70 9.46
C THR A 191 5.44 1.76 10.59
N ILE A 192 6.05 2.31 11.64
CA ILE A 192 6.50 1.61 12.83
C ILE A 192 5.48 1.85 13.94
N VAL A 193 5.06 0.76 14.57
CA VAL A 193 4.11 0.78 15.68
C VAL A 193 4.84 0.33 16.92
N SER A 194 4.92 1.24 17.89
CA SER A 194 5.43 0.99 19.23
C SER A 194 4.28 1.00 20.24
N ASN A 195 4.57 0.67 21.50
CA ASN A 195 3.56 0.69 22.57
C ASN A 195 3.10 2.12 22.95
N ASN A 196 3.93 3.13 22.69
CA ASN A 196 3.71 4.50 23.17
C ASN A 196 3.55 5.54 22.06
N TYR A 197 3.94 5.20 20.83
CA TYR A 197 3.96 6.11 19.69
C TYR A 197 3.94 5.33 18.38
N CYS A 198 3.64 6.04 17.30
CA CYS A 198 3.78 5.56 15.93
C CYS A 198 4.74 6.48 15.17
N ILE A 199 5.50 5.88 14.26
CA ILE A 199 6.42 6.59 13.37
C ILE A 199 6.06 6.24 11.94
N SER A 200 6.03 7.21 11.03
CA SER A 200 6.03 6.92 9.59
C SER A 200 7.18 7.65 8.90
N ILE A 201 8.08 6.91 8.25
CA ILE A 201 9.17 7.47 7.44
C ILE A 201 8.71 7.55 5.99
N HIS A 202 8.83 8.73 5.40
CA HIS A 202 8.51 8.99 4.02
C HIS A 202 9.32 10.17 3.45
N GLU A 203 8.95 10.68 2.28
CA GLU A 203 9.52 11.89 1.68
C GLU A 203 8.42 12.83 1.19
N ALA A 204 8.72 14.11 1.03
CA ALA A 204 7.78 15.11 0.51
C ALA A 204 8.45 15.95 -0.59
N GLU A 205 7.66 16.43 -1.54
CA GLU A 205 8.12 17.30 -2.65
C GLU A 205 9.16 16.61 -3.55
N LEU A 206 8.87 15.40 -4.03
CA LEU A 206 9.76 14.68 -4.95
C LEU A 206 9.73 15.30 -6.36
N LEU A 207 10.63 16.27 -6.59
CA LEU A 207 10.84 16.95 -7.87
C LEU A 207 12.30 16.84 -8.30
N ASP A 208 12.51 16.53 -9.58
CA ASP A 208 13.83 16.46 -10.21
C ASP A 208 14.90 15.68 -9.42
N TYR A 209 14.48 14.66 -8.67
CA TYR A 209 15.32 13.82 -7.84
C TYR A 209 14.90 12.34 -8.01
N SER A 210 15.71 11.41 -7.52
CA SER A 210 15.36 9.99 -7.52
C SER A 210 14.67 9.63 -6.20
N GLU A 211 13.65 8.80 -6.24
CA GLU A 211 12.93 8.39 -5.04
C GLU A 211 13.85 7.72 -4.01
N ILE A 212 13.57 7.94 -2.71
CA ILE A 212 14.18 7.11 -1.67
C ILE A 212 13.43 5.83 -1.37
N TRP A 213 14.22 4.79 -1.15
CA TRP A 213 13.83 3.60 -0.41
C TRP A 213 14.82 3.39 0.74
N LEU A 214 14.44 2.56 1.72
CA LEU A 214 15.23 2.29 2.91
C LEU A 214 15.97 0.97 2.75
N LYS A 215 17.28 0.99 2.94
CA LYS A 215 18.14 -0.20 2.95
C LYS A 215 18.65 -0.45 4.35
N LYS A 216 18.70 -1.71 4.79
CA LYS A 216 19.28 -2.09 6.08
C LYS A 216 20.71 -1.56 6.23
N LEU A 217 21.01 -0.96 7.38
CA LEU A 217 22.38 -0.63 7.75
C LEU A 217 23.21 -1.89 8.05
N PRO A 218 24.41 -2.06 7.47
CA PRO A 218 25.20 -3.27 7.67
C PRO A 218 25.65 -3.53 9.11
N ASP A 219 25.80 -2.47 9.91
CA ASP A 219 26.35 -2.48 11.26
C ASP A 219 25.27 -2.37 12.36
N ASP A 220 24.01 -2.18 11.98
CA ASP A 220 22.88 -2.08 12.90
C ASP A 220 21.62 -2.70 12.28
N SER A 221 21.18 -3.81 12.87
CA SER A 221 20.06 -4.57 12.34
C SER A 221 18.72 -3.83 12.45
N THR A 222 18.57 -2.84 13.32
CA THR A 222 17.28 -2.15 13.53
C THR A 222 17.12 -0.91 12.66
N SER A 223 18.17 -0.53 11.94
CA SER A 223 18.32 0.80 11.37
C SER A 223 18.53 0.77 9.86
N PHE A 224 18.29 1.91 9.22
CA PHE A 224 18.27 2.02 7.76
C PHE A 224 19.09 3.19 7.27
N VAL A 225 19.50 3.10 6.00
CA VAL A 225 20.09 4.18 5.24
C VAL A 225 19.25 4.40 3.98
N SER A 226 19.05 5.64 3.58
CA SER A 226 18.40 5.96 2.31
C SER A 226 19.17 5.33 1.16
N SER A 227 18.46 4.96 0.10
CA SER A 227 19.02 4.53 -1.16
C SER A 227 18.16 5.06 -2.30
N LEU A 228 18.78 5.25 -3.46
CA LEU A 228 18.17 5.90 -4.61
C LEU A 228 18.14 4.95 -5.81
N TRP A 229 17.23 5.21 -6.76
CA TRP A 229 17.17 4.49 -8.02
C TRP A 229 18.12 5.10 -9.05
N SER A 230 18.94 4.26 -9.67
CA SER A 230 19.93 4.69 -10.64
C SER A 230 19.38 4.79 -12.07
N TRP A 231 19.97 5.69 -12.84
CA TRP A 231 20.03 5.62 -14.29
C TRP A 231 20.87 4.40 -14.71
N PRO A 232 20.80 3.95 -15.98
CA PRO A 232 21.56 2.80 -16.46
C PRO A 232 23.09 2.89 -16.29
N ASP A 233 23.64 4.09 -16.17
CA ASP A 233 25.06 4.35 -15.95
C ASP A 233 25.46 4.45 -14.46
N GLY A 234 24.55 4.16 -13.54
CA GLY A 234 24.81 4.09 -12.10
C GLY A 234 24.65 5.43 -11.35
N ILE A 235 24.53 6.55 -12.06
CA ILE A 235 24.21 7.84 -11.43
C ILE A 235 22.74 7.81 -11.01
N CYS A 236 22.39 8.28 -9.82
CA CYS A 236 21.01 8.33 -9.33
C CYS A 236 20.34 9.68 -9.59
N VAL A 237 21.07 10.77 -9.38
CA VAL A 237 20.53 12.12 -9.54
C VAL A 237 21.49 12.99 -10.34
N ARG A 238 20.94 13.71 -11.30
CA ARG A 238 21.62 14.74 -12.10
C ARG A 238 21.00 16.09 -11.79
N GLY A 239 21.66 16.87 -10.95
CA GLY A 239 21.25 18.22 -10.55
C GLY A 239 22.18 19.31 -11.08
N LYS A 240 21.75 20.56 -10.96
CA LYS A 240 22.55 21.76 -11.23
C LYS A 240 22.22 22.82 -10.19
N ALA A 241 23.24 23.36 -9.51
CA ALA A 241 23.03 24.38 -8.49
C ALA A 241 22.41 25.68 -9.08
N PRO A 242 21.50 26.36 -8.35
CA PRO A 242 20.93 25.94 -7.07
C PRO A 242 20.02 24.71 -7.22
N PHE A 243 20.22 23.72 -6.35
CA PHE A 243 19.53 22.43 -6.39
C PHE A 243 19.11 22.02 -4.99
N ARG A 244 17.99 21.29 -4.83
CA ARG A 244 17.53 20.80 -3.54
C ARG A 244 17.11 19.34 -3.63
N SER A 245 17.35 18.57 -2.57
CA SER A 245 16.70 17.27 -2.42
C SER A 245 15.21 17.47 -2.08
N PRO A 246 14.38 16.44 -2.28
CA PRO A 246 13.10 16.32 -1.61
C PRO A 246 13.30 16.35 -0.09
N TRP A 247 12.23 16.64 0.64
CA TRP A 247 12.22 16.47 2.09
C TRP A 247 12.23 14.98 2.44
N ARG A 248 12.97 14.61 3.48
CA ARG A 248 12.74 13.38 4.23
C ARG A 248 11.81 13.75 5.37
N SER A 249 10.77 12.97 5.56
CA SER A 249 9.70 13.26 6.53
C SER A 249 9.56 12.10 7.50
N ILE A 250 9.37 12.44 8.77
CA ILE A 250 9.14 11.51 9.86
C ILE A 250 7.92 12.01 10.62
N MET A 251 6.77 11.35 10.42
CA MET A 251 5.58 11.57 11.26
C MET A 251 5.79 10.90 12.61
N LEU A 252 5.39 11.56 13.69
CA LEU A 252 5.51 11.10 15.07
C LEU A 252 4.20 11.39 15.81
N THR A 253 3.47 10.34 16.17
CA THR A 253 2.16 10.47 16.81
C THR A 253 2.03 9.55 18.01
N ARG A 254 1.07 9.83 18.90
CA ARG A 254 0.81 8.97 20.07
C ARG A 254 -0.10 7.81 19.73
N THR A 255 -0.99 8.00 18.76
CA THR A 255 -1.92 6.96 18.31
C THR A 255 -1.82 6.76 16.80
N PRO A 256 -2.19 5.58 16.28
CA PRO A 256 -2.24 5.35 14.84
C PRO A 256 -3.21 6.27 14.10
N GLY A 257 -4.33 6.64 14.74
CA GLY A 257 -5.34 7.52 14.12
C GLY A 257 -4.80 8.92 13.83
N GLU A 258 -3.94 9.45 14.70
CA GLU A 258 -3.28 10.74 14.50
C GLU A 258 -2.35 10.75 13.27
N LEU A 259 -1.85 9.60 12.79
CA LEU A 259 -1.08 9.55 11.53
C LEU A 259 -1.95 9.96 10.33
N ILE A 260 -3.21 9.49 10.30
CA ILE A 260 -4.17 9.80 9.23
C ILE A 260 -4.61 11.27 9.29
N GLU A 261 -4.63 11.86 10.48
CA GLU A 261 -4.99 13.27 10.71
C GLU A 261 -3.82 14.24 10.43
N SER A 262 -2.58 13.74 10.31
CA SER A 262 -1.41 14.56 10.04
C SER A 262 -1.45 15.21 8.65
N HIS A 263 -0.98 16.46 8.58
CA HIS A 263 -0.78 17.19 7.32
C HIS A 263 0.69 17.44 7.00
N LEU A 264 1.62 16.74 7.69
CA LEU A 264 3.06 16.96 7.57
C LEU A 264 3.55 16.91 6.11
N THR A 265 3.18 15.87 5.37
CA THR A 265 3.58 15.70 3.96
C THR A 265 3.13 16.87 3.09
N LEU A 266 1.87 17.31 3.21
CA LEU A 266 1.35 18.47 2.46
C LEU A 266 2.03 19.77 2.87
N ASN A 267 2.23 20.00 4.17
CA ASN A 267 2.85 21.23 4.70
C ASN A 267 4.30 21.44 4.22
N LEU A 268 4.99 20.37 3.82
CA LEU A 268 6.35 20.41 3.28
C LEU A 268 6.43 20.77 1.78
N ASN A 269 5.32 20.76 1.05
CA ASN A 269 5.30 21.11 -0.38
C ASN A 269 5.08 22.61 -0.61
N GLU A 270 5.54 23.14 -1.75
CA GLU A 270 5.21 24.52 -2.16
C GLU A 270 3.68 24.77 -2.26
N PRO A 271 3.21 26.03 -2.13
CA PRO A 271 1.84 26.40 -2.44
C PRO A 271 1.42 26.09 -3.88
N CYS A 272 0.10 26.06 -4.11
CA CYS A 272 -0.49 25.87 -5.43
C CYS A 272 0.05 26.87 -6.47
N VAL A 273 0.48 26.36 -7.63
CA VAL A 273 0.98 27.18 -8.75
C VAL A 273 -0.05 27.40 -9.86
N ILE A 274 -1.19 26.71 -9.80
CA ILE A 274 -2.31 26.90 -10.74
C ILE A 274 -3.13 28.11 -10.30
N GLU A 275 -3.19 29.15 -11.13
CA GLU A 275 -3.89 30.42 -10.81
C GLU A 275 -5.42 30.25 -10.77
N ASP A 276 -6.01 29.61 -11.78
CA ASP A 276 -7.43 29.29 -11.85
C ASP A 276 -7.65 27.80 -11.58
N VAL A 277 -8.19 27.49 -10.40
CA VAL A 277 -8.49 26.12 -9.95
C VAL A 277 -9.97 25.75 -10.13
N SER A 278 -10.80 26.61 -10.73
CA SER A 278 -12.27 26.43 -10.78
C SER A 278 -12.74 25.24 -11.63
N TRP A 279 -11.87 24.74 -12.52
CA TRP A 279 -12.09 23.57 -13.35
C TRP A 279 -11.73 22.25 -12.64
N ILE A 280 -10.98 22.30 -11.54
CA ILE A 280 -10.55 21.14 -10.76
C ILE A 280 -11.68 20.76 -9.80
N LYS A 281 -12.37 19.65 -10.07
CA LYS A 281 -13.55 19.24 -9.31
C LYS A 281 -13.45 17.80 -8.85
N PRO A 282 -13.52 17.53 -7.54
CA PRO A 282 -13.73 16.18 -7.03
C PRO A 282 -15.01 15.57 -7.58
N MET A 283 -14.98 14.29 -7.89
CA MET A 283 -16.17 13.55 -8.32
C MET A 283 -16.05 12.06 -8.07
N LYS A 284 -17.19 11.39 -8.01
CA LYS A 284 -17.25 9.95 -8.23
C LYS A 284 -17.41 9.65 -9.72
N PHE A 285 -16.91 8.49 -10.13
CA PHE A 285 -17.07 8.00 -11.49
C PHE A 285 -17.33 6.51 -11.53
N VAL A 286 -17.98 6.02 -12.58
CA VAL A 286 -18.04 4.58 -12.93
C VAL A 286 -17.14 4.32 -14.12
N GLY A 287 -16.91 3.06 -14.48
CA GLY A 287 -16.14 2.79 -15.68
C GLY A 287 -16.40 1.46 -16.34
N ILE A 288 -16.26 1.45 -17.66
CA ILE A 288 -15.99 0.22 -18.40
C ILE A 288 -14.55 -0.14 -18.07
N TRP A 289 -14.37 -0.98 -17.05
CA TRP A 289 -13.09 -1.33 -16.44
C TRP A 289 -13.15 -2.75 -15.83
N TRP A 290 -13.95 -2.94 -14.77
CA TRP A 290 -14.03 -4.21 -14.02
C TRP A 290 -14.43 -5.40 -14.89
N GLY A 291 -15.29 -5.17 -15.88
CA GLY A 291 -15.67 -6.19 -16.85
C GLY A 291 -14.48 -6.75 -17.65
N MET A 292 -13.44 -5.97 -17.91
CA MET A 292 -12.22 -6.47 -18.56
C MET A 292 -11.36 -7.30 -17.60
N HIS A 293 -11.19 -6.82 -16.36
CA HIS A 293 -10.48 -7.55 -15.30
C HIS A 293 -11.10 -8.91 -14.99
N MET A 294 -12.43 -9.00 -14.95
CA MET A 294 -13.16 -10.26 -14.80
C MET A 294 -13.11 -11.18 -16.04
N GLY A 295 -12.61 -10.68 -17.18
CA GLY A 295 -12.63 -11.37 -18.47
C GLY A 295 -14.02 -11.44 -19.12
N LYS A 296 -14.98 -10.61 -18.70
CA LYS A 296 -16.30 -10.44 -19.34
C LYS A 296 -16.16 -9.67 -20.66
N TYR A 297 -15.21 -8.74 -20.72
CA TYR A 297 -14.93 -7.89 -21.88
C TYR A 297 -13.44 -7.92 -22.26
N THR A 298 -13.12 -7.45 -23.47
CA THR A 298 -11.75 -7.19 -23.94
C THR A 298 -11.47 -5.70 -24.02
N TRP A 299 -10.21 -5.29 -23.87
CA TRP A 299 -9.77 -3.91 -24.13
C TRP A 299 -9.61 -3.59 -25.62
N TYR A 300 -9.40 -4.59 -26.48
CA TYR A 300 -9.29 -4.41 -27.93
C TYR A 300 -10.60 -4.75 -28.64
N ALA A 301 -10.75 -4.25 -29.87
CA ALA A 301 -11.93 -4.44 -30.71
C ALA A 301 -12.20 -5.92 -31.05
N GLY A 302 -13.47 -6.29 -31.08
CA GLY A 302 -13.92 -7.67 -31.30
C GLY A 302 -15.35 -7.88 -30.80
N SER A 303 -15.83 -9.13 -30.81
CA SER A 303 -17.21 -9.43 -30.36
C SER A 303 -17.48 -9.08 -28.90
N ASN A 304 -16.43 -9.06 -28.06
CA ASN A 304 -16.51 -8.81 -26.62
C ASN A 304 -15.87 -7.48 -26.20
N HIS A 305 -15.63 -6.56 -27.14
CA HIS A 305 -15.01 -5.28 -26.84
C HIS A 305 -15.80 -4.48 -25.79
N GLY A 306 -15.12 -4.02 -24.73
CA GLY A 306 -15.66 -3.25 -23.63
C GLY A 306 -16.01 -1.81 -24.02
N ALA A 307 -15.10 -1.05 -24.59
CA ALA A 307 -15.34 0.34 -24.96
C ALA A 307 -16.08 0.45 -26.31
N THR A 308 -17.40 0.32 -26.28
CA THR A 308 -18.25 0.63 -27.44
C THR A 308 -19.09 1.88 -27.20
N THR A 309 -19.46 2.58 -28.26
CA THR A 309 -20.36 3.75 -28.17
C THR A 309 -21.66 3.40 -27.43
N LYS A 310 -22.23 2.23 -27.72
CA LYS A 310 -23.50 1.78 -27.12
C LYS A 310 -23.35 1.57 -25.61
N ARG A 311 -22.34 0.80 -25.19
CA ARG A 311 -22.13 0.47 -23.77
C ARG A 311 -21.76 1.71 -22.96
N THR A 312 -20.92 2.57 -23.50
CA THR A 312 -20.53 3.81 -22.82
C THR A 312 -21.73 4.71 -22.57
N LYS A 313 -22.69 4.79 -23.51
CA LYS A 313 -23.95 5.50 -23.27
C LYS A 313 -24.80 4.89 -22.15
N GLN A 314 -24.81 3.56 -22.00
CA GLN A 314 -25.52 2.89 -20.91
C GLN A 314 -24.89 3.25 -19.54
N TYR A 315 -23.56 3.28 -19.46
CA TYR A 315 -22.85 3.73 -18.27
C TYR A 315 -23.09 5.22 -17.98
N ILE A 316 -23.15 6.07 -19.01
CA ILE A 316 -23.52 7.49 -18.87
C ILE A 316 -24.94 7.64 -18.33
N ASP A 317 -25.89 6.87 -18.85
CA ASP A 317 -27.28 6.93 -18.37
C ASP A 317 -27.39 6.45 -16.90
N PHE A 318 -26.63 5.42 -16.50
CA PHE A 318 -26.51 4.99 -15.10
C PHE A 318 -25.90 6.09 -14.23
N ALA A 319 -24.78 6.68 -14.65
CA ALA A 319 -24.11 7.73 -13.90
C ALA A 319 -25.04 8.93 -13.68
N ALA A 320 -25.74 9.37 -14.74
CA ALA A 320 -26.70 10.46 -14.66
C ALA A 320 -27.90 10.17 -13.75
N LYS A 321 -28.38 8.91 -13.73
CA LYS A 321 -29.49 8.47 -12.84
C LYS A 321 -29.12 8.62 -11.36
N HIS A 322 -27.86 8.32 -11.00
CA HIS A 322 -27.40 8.25 -9.61
C HIS A 322 -26.52 9.44 -9.18
N GLY A 323 -26.47 10.51 -9.99
CA GLY A 323 -25.70 11.71 -9.66
C GLY A 323 -24.18 11.49 -9.64
N ILE A 324 -23.68 10.51 -10.39
CA ILE A 324 -22.25 10.20 -10.52
C ILE A 324 -21.65 11.10 -11.61
N GLY A 325 -20.52 11.73 -11.30
CA GLY A 325 -19.96 12.81 -12.11
C GLY A 325 -19.30 12.36 -13.40
N GLY A 326 -18.72 11.15 -13.46
CA GLY A 326 -17.92 10.72 -14.61
C GLY A 326 -18.10 9.26 -15.05
N VAL A 327 -17.70 8.99 -16.29
CA VAL A 327 -17.60 7.64 -16.87
C VAL A 327 -16.24 7.47 -17.54
N LEU A 328 -15.45 6.52 -17.04
CA LEU A 328 -14.24 6.01 -17.67
C LEU A 328 -14.57 4.93 -18.72
N ALA A 329 -13.83 4.89 -19.82
CA ALA A 329 -13.83 3.73 -20.71
C ALA A 329 -12.40 3.38 -21.15
N GLU A 330 -11.85 2.30 -20.60
CA GLU A 330 -10.59 1.76 -21.10
C GLU A 330 -10.81 0.93 -22.35
N GLY A 331 -9.81 0.88 -23.24
CA GLY A 331 -9.95 0.22 -24.54
C GLY A 331 -10.52 1.09 -25.65
N TRP A 332 -10.77 2.39 -25.41
CA TRP A 332 -11.43 3.24 -26.41
C TRP A 332 -10.57 3.53 -27.66
N ASN A 333 -9.24 3.55 -27.49
CA ASN A 333 -8.25 3.98 -28.48
C ASN A 333 -7.51 2.81 -29.15
N LEU A 334 -6.81 3.03 -30.27
CA LEU A 334 -6.07 1.97 -30.97
C LEU A 334 -4.81 1.52 -30.20
N GLY A 335 -4.40 0.26 -30.38
CA GLY A 335 -3.09 -0.26 -29.94
C GLY A 335 -3.14 -1.27 -28.79
N TRP A 336 -4.33 -1.53 -28.23
CA TRP A 336 -4.52 -2.52 -27.14
C TRP A 336 -4.18 -3.95 -27.54
N GLU A 337 -4.06 -4.28 -28.83
CA GLU A 337 -3.55 -5.58 -29.30
C GLU A 337 -2.07 -5.79 -28.95
N THR A 338 -1.33 -4.72 -28.65
CA THR A 338 0.08 -4.79 -28.25
C THR A 338 0.29 -4.68 -26.74
N TRP A 339 -0.76 -4.28 -26.01
CA TRP A 339 -0.70 -4.10 -24.56
C TRP A 339 -0.61 -5.43 -23.81
N ALA A 340 0.17 -5.47 -22.73
CA ALA A 340 0.45 -6.69 -21.94
C ALA A 340 0.91 -7.90 -22.80
N THR A 341 1.66 -7.64 -23.87
CA THR A 341 2.30 -8.65 -24.72
C THR A 341 3.83 -8.48 -24.71
N ASP A 342 4.56 -9.41 -25.33
CA ASP A 342 6.02 -9.28 -25.53
C ASP A 342 6.42 -8.18 -26.53
N SER A 343 5.44 -7.55 -27.19
CA SER A 343 5.68 -6.48 -28.16
C SER A 343 5.94 -5.14 -27.47
N VAL A 344 6.64 -4.24 -28.16
CA VAL A 344 6.69 -2.83 -27.74
C VAL A 344 5.27 -2.25 -27.85
N PRO A 345 4.71 -1.67 -26.77
CA PRO A 345 3.38 -1.05 -26.80
C PRO A 345 3.31 0.11 -27.81
N LYS A 346 2.23 0.17 -28.58
CA LYS A 346 2.00 1.14 -29.69
C LYS A 346 0.64 1.83 -29.60
N GLN A 347 0.27 2.28 -28.41
CA GLN A 347 -0.98 2.97 -28.18
C GLN A 347 -1.02 4.30 -28.96
N ASP A 348 -2.15 4.56 -29.61
CA ASP A 348 -2.46 5.84 -30.24
C ASP A 348 -3.45 6.56 -29.33
N PHE A 349 -3.04 7.68 -28.73
CA PHE A 349 -3.87 8.41 -27.76
C PHE A 349 -4.85 9.38 -28.41
N CYS A 350 -4.87 9.46 -29.74
CA CYS A 350 -5.69 10.39 -30.51
C CYS A 350 -6.78 9.68 -31.36
N THR A 351 -6.63 8.38 -31.61
CA THR A 351 -7.50 7.63 -32.52
C THR A 351 -8.31 6.56 -31.79
N ALA A 352 -9.64 6.65 -31.88
CA ALA A 352 -10.57 5.66 -31.33
C ALA A 352 -10.73 4.42 -32.24
N TYR A 353 -11.12 3.27 -31.66
CA TYR A 353 -11.58 2.13 -32.47
C TYR A 353 -12.86 2.46 -33.27
N PRO A 354 -13.13 1.74 -34.39
CA PRO A 354 -14.30 2.02 -35.23
C PRO A 354 -15.67 1.89 -34.54
N ASP A 355 -15.78 1.13 -33.46
CA ASP A 355 -17.01 0.93 -32.68
C ASP A 355 -17.16 1.93 -31.50
N PHE A 356 -16.18 2.83 -31.32
CA PHE A 356 -16.18 3.90 -30.33
C PHE A 356 -16.12 5.29 -30.99
N ASP A 357 -17.26 5.95 -31.12
CA ASP A 357 -17.35 7.34 -31.60
C ASP A 357 -17.12 8.31 -30.42
N LEU A 358 -15.85 8.65 -30.17
CA LEU A 358 -15.42 9.52 -29.08
C LEU A 358 -16.21 10.84 -29.03
N LYS A 359 -16.38 11.52 -30.18
CA LYS A 359 -17.09 12.80 -30.24
C LYS A 359 -18.56 12.66 -29.82
N LYS A 360 -19.21 11.59 -30.27
CA LYS A 360 -20.60 11.30 -29.92
C LYS A 360 -20.76 10.89 -28.46
N VAL A 361 -19.80 10.15 -27.91
CA VAL A 361 -19.76 9.79 -26.48
C VAL A 361 -19.63 11.04 -25.63
N VAL A 362 -18.61 11.87 -25.86
CA VAL A 362 -18.37 13.10 -25.08
C VAL A 362 -19.56 14.04 -25.17
N LYS A 363 -20.14 14.24 -26.36
CA LYS A 363 -21.34 15.05 -26.54
C LYS A 363 -22.54 14.49 -25.75
N TYR A 364 -22.72 13.18 -25.73
CA TYR A 364 -23.82 12.55 -25.00
C TYR A 364 -23.63 12.67 -23.49
N ALA A 365 -22.42 12.43 -22.98
CA ALA A 365 -22.06 12.62 -21.58
C ALA A 365 -22.40 14.04 -21.11
N LYS A 366 -21.96 15.05 -21.86
CA LYS A 366 -22.28 16.47 -21.58
C LYS A 366 -23.78 16.75 -21.55
N SER A 367 -24.56 16.16 -22.46
CA SER A 367 -26.02 16.32 -22.47
C SER A 367 -26.72 15.73 -21.23
N LYS A 368 -26.00 14.90 -20.47
CA LYS A 368 -26.45 14.24 -19.25
C LYS A 368 -25.80 14.80 -17.99
N ASN A 369 -25.01 15.88 -18.11
CA ASN A 369 -24.19 16.42 -17.02
C ASN A 369 -23.24 15.38 -16.40
N VAL A 370 -22.69 14.52 -17.27
CA VAL A 370 -21.69 13.50 -16.93
C VAL A 370 -20.43 13.79 -17.73
N GLU A 371 -19.28 13.66 -17.10
CA GLU A 371 -17.98 13.77 -17.73
C GLU A 371 -17.57 12.43 -18.37
N PHE A 372 -16.94 12.49 -19.54
CA PHE A 372 -16.19 11.34 -20.05
C PHE A 372 -14.75 11.45 -19.56
N ILE A 373 -14.25 10.43 -18.87
CA ILE A 373 -12.88 10.35 -18.39
C ILE A 373 -12.07 9.60 -19.44
N SER A 374 -11.07 10.27 -20.03
CA SER A 374 -10.18 9.64 -21.01
C SER A 374 -9.22 8.66 -20.34
N HIS A 375 -8.61 7.77 -21.12
CA HIS A 375 -7.60 6.81 -20.64
C HIS A 375 -6.37 6.78 -21.55
N HIS A 376 -5.17 6.97 -20.98
CA HIS A 376 -3.88 6.83 -21.63
C HIS A 376 -3.01 5.75 -20.94
N GLU A 377 -3.21 4.49 -21.33
CA GLU A 377 -2.32 3.39 -20.94
C GLU A 377 -1.07 3.36 -21.85
N THR A 378 0.12 3.42 -21.26
CA THR A 378 1.39 3.57 -22.01
C THR A 378 2.13 2.26 -22.24
N GLY A 379 1.83 1.21 -21.47
CA GLY A 379 2.60 -0.02 -21.42
C GLY A 379 4.07 0.17 -20.99
N GLY A 380 4.38 1.31 -20.35
CA GLY A 380 5.75 1.74 -20.05
C GLY A 380 6.51 2.37 -21.22
N ASN A 381 5.89 2.62 -22.39
CA ASN A 381 6.56 3.22 -23.55
C ASN A 381 6.60 4.78 -23.50
N ILE A 382 7.47 5.31 -22.64
CA ILE A 382 7.52 6.75 -22.33
C ILE A 382 7.83 7.65 -23.52
N PRO A 383 8.85 7.36 -24.38
CA PRO A 383 9.14 8.21 -25.53
C PRO A 383 7.95 8.35 -26.49
N GLU A 384 7.17 7.27 -26.66
CA GLU A 384 6.00 7.31 -27.53
C GLU A 384 4.86 8.11 -26.91
N TYR A 385 4.63 7.99 -25.60
CA TYR A 385 3.64 8.80 -24.91
C TYR A 385 4.02 10.29 -24.96
N GLU A 386 5.26 10.65 -24.64
CA GLU A 386 5.71 12.04 -24.70
C GLU A 386 5.65 12.65 -26.11
N ARG A 387 5.87 11.84 -27.16
CA ARG A 387 5.73 12.26 -28.56
C ARG A 387 4.29 12.67 -28.90
N GLN A 388 3.31 12.02 -28.27
CA GLN A 388 1.88 12.26 -28.49
C GLN A 388 1.22 13.16 -27.43
N LEU A 389 1.90 13.41 -26.30
CA LEU A 389 1.33 14.02 -25.09
C LEU A 389 0.57 15.31 -25.37
N ASP A 390 1.20 16.27 -26.06
CA ASP A 390 0.58 17.55 -26.37
C ASP A 390 -0.66 17.40 -27.27
N SER A 391 -0.59 16.56 -28.30
CA SER A 391 -1.72 16.30 -29.20
C SER A 391 -2.88 15.57 -28.50
N ALA A 392 -2.58 14.64 -27.60
CA ALA A 392 -3.59 13.91 -26.84
C ALA A 392 -4.31 14.81 -25.82
N MET A 393 -3.56 15.68 -25.12
CA MET A 393 -4.13 16.67 -24.21
C MET A 393 -4.94 17.75 -24.96
N ALA A 394 -4.46 18.20 -26.12
CA ALA A 394 -5.18 19.12 -26.99
C ALA A 394 -6.50 18.52 -27.53
N LEU A 395 -6.51 17.23 -27.89
CA LEU A 395 -7.75 16.52 -28.26
C LEU A 395 -8.75 16.51 -27.10
N CYS A 396 -8.30 16.17 -25.89
CA CYS A 396 -9.14 16.19 -24.70
C CYS A 396 -9.74 17.58 -24.48
N ASN A 397 -8.91 18.63 -24.49
CA ASN A 397 -9.34 20.02 -24.32
C ASN A 397 -10.33 20.46 -25.43
N GLN A 398 -10.06 20.14 -26.70
CA GLN A 398 -10.95 20.47 -27.83
C GLN A 398 -12.33 19.84 -27.69
N LEU A 399 -12.40 18.61 -27.19
CA LEU A 399 -13.67 17.93 -26.90
C LEU A 399 -14.29 18.38 -25.58
N GLY A 400 -13.53 19.10 -24.75
CA GLY A 400 -13.82 19.53 -23.39
C GLY A 400 -13.99 18.36 -22.44
N ILE A 401 -13.05 17.41 -22.51
CA ILE A 401 -12.75 16.40 -21.49
C ILE A 401 -11.80 17.06 -20.50
N THR A 402 -12.10 16.99 -19.21
CA THR A 402 -11.34 17.63 -18.12
C THR A 402 -10.68 16.63 -17.17
N SER A 403 -10.86 15.32 -17.37
CA SER A 403 -10.27 14.27 -16.55
C SER A 403 -9.67 13.14 -17.38
N LEU A 404 -8.50 12.68 -16.94
CA LEU A 404 -7.70 11.66 -17.61
C LEU A 404 -7.16 10.66 -16.59
N LYS A 405 -7.36 9.37 -16.86
CA LYS A 405 -6.60 8.29 -16.24
C LYS A 405 -5.36 7.98 -17.09
N THR A 406 -4.19 7.84 -16.49
CA THR A 406 -2.97 7.34 -17.16
C THR A 406 -2.50 6.05 -16.51
N GLY A 407 -1.81 5.18 -17.26
CA GLY A 407 -1.21 3.94 -16.73
C GLY A 407 0.17 3.66 -17.33
N TYR A 408 1.02 2.98 -16.57
CA TYR A 408 2.41 2.65 -16.91
C TYR A 408 2.71 1.17 -16.67
N ALA A 409 1.71 0.32 -16.96
CA ALA A 409 1.75 -1.11 -16.77
C ALA A 409 2.79 -1.78 -17.69
N GLY A 410 3.95 -2.14 -17.14
CA GLY A 410 4.99 -2.93 -17.78
C GLY A 410 6.38 -2.34 -17.60
N PRO A 411 7.41 -2.97 -18.19
CA PRO A 411 8.78 -2.47 -18.09
C PRO A 411 8.91 -1.07 -18.71
N ILE A 412 9.53 -0.14 -17.98
CA ILE A 412 9.77 1.21 -18.50
C ILE A 412 10.72 1.17 -19.69
N ARG A 413 10.34 1.93 -20.72
CA ARG A 413 11.17 2.24 -21.88
C ARG A 413 11.52 3.75 -21.83
N PRO A 414 12.76 4.15 -22.11
CA PRO A 414 13.90 3.33 -22.57
C PRO A 414 14.33 2.26 -21.56
N VAL A 415 14.82 1.12 -22.07
CA VAL A 415 15.19 -0.03 -21.25
C VAL A 415 16.26 0.36 -20.22
N GLY A 416 16.09 -0.11 -18.99
CA GLY A 416 17.00 0.16 -17.86
C GLY A 416 16.58 1.35 -16.99
N MET A 417 15.54 2.08 -17.37
CA MET A 417 14.89 3.04 -16.46
C MET A 417 13.95 2.31 -15.49
N HIS A 418 13.71 2.91 -14.33
CA HIS A 418 12.78 2.42 -13.31
C HIS A 418 11.64 3.42 -13.09
N HIS A 419 10.43 2.95 -12.71
CA HIS A 419 9.29 3.81 -12.33
C HIS A 419 9.64 4.87 -11.27
N HIS A 420 10.64 4.57 -10.46
CA HIS A 420 11.03 5.32 -9.25
C HIS A 420 12.25 6.25 -9.46
N GLY A 421 12.94 6.12 -10.61
CA GLY A 421 14.15 6.88 -10.90
C GLY A 421 13.86 8.31 -11.35
N GLN A 422 14.88 9.18 -11.26
CA GLN A 422 14.78 10.60 -11.65
C GLN A 422 14.22 10.80 -13.08
N TYR A 423 14.50 9.88 -14.01
CA TYR A 423 13.92 9.91 -15.35
C TYR A 423 12.39 9.90 -15.32
N MET A 424 11.79 8.97 -14.56
CA MET A 424 10.34 8.85 -14.45
C MET A 424 9.73 9.94 -13.59
N VAL A 425 10.42 10.40 -12.54
CA VAL A 425 9.99 11.60 -11.77
C VAL A 425 9.85 12.82 -12.69
N ARG A 426 10.83 13.07 -13.58
CA ARG A 426 10.75 14.13 -14.60
C ARG A 426 9.59 13.91 -15.57
N HIS A 427 9.35 12.67 -15.99
CA HIS A 427 8.25 12.33 -16.88
C HIS A 427 6.89 12.63 -16.23
N PHE A 428 6.65 12.14 -15.01
CA PHE A 428 5.40 12.38 -14.29
C PHE A 428 5.15 13.88 -14.12
N GLN A 429 6.17 14.64 -13.73
CA GLN A 429 6.06 16.10 -13.60
C GLN A 429 5.69 16.77 -14.93
N LYS A 430 6.32 16.37 -16.05
CA LYS A 430 5.97 16.87 -17.38
C LYS A 430 4.51 16.60 -17.75
N VAL A 431 3.98 15.42 -17.42
CA VAL A 431 2.57 15.06 -17.65
C VAL A 431 1.63 15.91 -16.79
N VAL A 432 1.95 16.12 -15.51
CA VAL A 432 1.18 16.98 -14.58
C VAL A 432 1.10 18.42 -15.09
N GLU A 433 2.23 19.00 -15.46
CA GLU A 433 2.33 20.37 -15.97
C GLU A 433 1.58 20.54 -17.30
N THR A 434 1.76 19.58 -18.22
CA THR A 434 1.07 19.61 -19.52
C THR A 434 -0.44 19.47 -19.34
N ALA A 435 -0.90 18.57 -18.45
CA ALA A 435 -2.32 18.42 -18.14
C ALA A 435 -2.89 19.71 -17.51
N ALA A 436 -2.17 20.36 -16.60
CA ALA A 436 -2.58 21.62 -16.00
C ALA A 436 -2.74 22.73 -17.06
N PHE A 437 -1.79 22.83 -18.01
CA PHE A 437 -1.86 23.78 -19.13
C PHE A 437 -3.13 23.60 -19.98
N TYR A 438 -3.61 22.36 -20.15
CA TYR A 438 -4.83 22.05 -20.90
C TYR A 438 -6.11 21.98 -20.03
N HIS A 439 -6.03 22.31 -18.75
CA HIS A 439 -7.12 22.17 -17.76
C HIS A 439 -7.65 20.74 -17.62
N ILE A 440 -6.73 19.79 -17.46
CA ILE A 440 -7.02 18.36 -17.29
C ILE A 440 -6.51 17.88 -15.94
N THR A 441 -7.40 17.19 -15.20
CA THR A 441 -7.09 16.51 -13.94
C THR A 441 -6.62 15.08 -14.19
N LEU A 442 -5.75 14.57 -13.33
CA LEU A 442 -5.07 13.30 -13.49
C LEU A 442 -5.43 12.31 -12.38
N ASN A 443 -5.73 11.08 -12.80
CA ASN A 443 -5.67 9.85 -12.02
C ASN A 443 -4.53 8.99 -12.59
N VAL A 444 -3.48 8.72 -11.81
CA VAL A 444 -2.25 8.10 -12.34
C VAL A 444 -2.04 6.70 -11.75
N HIS A 445 -2.20 5.65 -12.56
CA HIS A 445 -1.88 4.26 -12.23
C HIS A 445 -0.41 3.94 -12.55
N GLU A 446 0.16 2.91 -11.89
CA GLU A 446 1.61 2.62 -11.84
C GLU A 446 2.50 3.87 -11.70
N SER A 447 2.05 4.82 -10.89
CA SER A 447 2.73 6.08 -10.69
C SER A 447 3.96 5.94 -9.79
N ILE A 448 4.76 7.00 -9.70
CA ILE A 448 5.58 7.25 -8.51
C ILE A 448 4.67 7.32 -7.27
N LYS A 449 5.11 6.92 -6.08
CA LYS A 449 4.34 7.16 -4.86
C LYS A 449 4.06 8.67 -4.68
N PRO A 450 2.89 9.08 -4.14
CA PRO A 450 2.64 10.48 -3.84
C PRO A 450 3.64 11.02 -2.82
N THR A 451 3.88 12.33 -2.87
CA THR A 451 4.77 13.03 -1.92
C THR A 451 4.22 14.41 -1.54
N GLY A 452 2.89 14.57 -1.61
CA GLY A 452 2.16 15.81 -1.34
C GLY A 452 2.14 16.86 -2.46
N LEU A 453 2.60 16.50 -3.67
CA LEU A 453 2.63 17.41 -4.83
C LEU A 453 1.24 17.88 -5.27
N ASP A 454 0.18 17.24 -4.82
CA ASP A 454 -1.20 17.70 -5.01
C ASP A 454 -1.49 19.06 -4.36
N ARG A 455 -0.69 19.49 -3.36
CA ARG A 455 -0.73 20.87 -2.87
C ARG A 455 -0.28 21.87 -3.94
N THR A 456 0.84 21.58 -4.60
CA THR A 456 1.44 22.43 -5.63
C THR A 456 0.64 22.35 -6.93
N TRP A 457 0.22 21.15 -7.30
CA TRP A 457 -0.45 20.78 -8.54
C TRP A 457 -1.78 20.07 -8.23
N PRO A 458 -2.84 20.80 -7.84
CA PRO A 458 -4.13 20.21 -7.47
C PRO A 458 -4.86 19.53 -8.62
N ASN A 459 -4.35 19.59 -9.86
CA ASN A 459 -4.84 18.76 -10.95
C ASN A 459 -4.36 17.31 -10.87
N LEU A 460 -3.30 17.00 -10.09
CA LEU A 460 -2.92 15.65 -9.72
C LEU A 460 -3.86 15.14 -8.62
N MET A 461 -5.02 14.64 -9.03
CA MET A 461 -6.13 14.33 -8.11
C MET A 461 -5.86 13.09 -7.28
N THR A 462 -5.34 12.04 -7.92
CA THR A 462 -5.13 10.75 -7.25
C THR A 462 -4.14 9.89 -8.02
N GLN A 463 -3.59 8.91 -7.32
CA GLN A 463 -2.56 8.02 -7.83
C GLN A 463 -2.83 6.61 -7.28
N GLU A 464 -2.59 5.53 -8.02
CA GLU A 464 -2.73 4.19 -7.46
C GLU A 464 -1.53 3.89 -6.55
N ALA A 465 -0.41 3.48 -7.13
CA ALA A 465 0.85 3.18 -6.43
C ALA A 465 0.64 2.26 -5.20
N VAL A 466 -0.23 1.26 -5.36
CA VAL A 466 -0.60 0.28 -4.33
C VAL A 466 -1.35 -0.86 -4.98
N ARG A 467 -1.35 -2.03 -4.35
CA ARG A 467 -2.23 -3.13 -4.71
C ARG A 467 -3.70 -2.75 -4.52
N GLY A 468 -4.40 -2.38 -5.60
CA GLY A 468 -5.81 -2.00 -5.63
C GLY A 468 -6.80 -3.17 -5.81
N ASN A 469 -8.06 -2.85 -6.07
CA ASN A 469 -9.12 -3.86 -6.25
C ASN A 469 -8.98 -4.70 -7.52
N GLU A 470 -8.21 -4.27 -8.52
CA GLU A 470 -7.93 -5.08 -9.71
C GLU A 470 -7.30 -6.44 -9.37
N TRP A 471 -6.48 -6.51 -8.32
CA TRP A 471 -5.86 -7.75 -7.88
C TRP A 471 -6.90 -8.79 -7.40
N ASN A 472 -8.09 -8.34 -6.98
CA ASN A 472 -9.20 -9.21 -6.62
C ASN A 472 -9.88 -9.88 -7.83
N ALA A 473 -9.55 -9.48 -9.07
CA ALA A 473 -9.93 -10.19 -10.29
C ALA A 473 -9.05 -11.41 -10.60
N THR A 474 -7.93 -11.53 -9.88
CA THR A 474 -6.89 -12.54 -10.10
C THR A 474 -7.02 -13.69 -9.11
N TYR A 475 -6.20 -14.74 -9.27
CA TYR A 475 -6.08 -15.82 -8.29
C TYR A 475 -5.30 -15.39 -7.03
N ARG A 476 -4.65 -14.22 -7.07
CA ARG A 476 -3.97 -13.58 -5.95
C ARG A 476 -4.90 -12.52 -5.35
N ALA A 477 -6.15 -12.86 -5.06
CA ALA A 477 -7.04 -11.89 -4.44
C ALA A 477 -6.49 -11.40 -3.09
N THR A 478 -6.80 -10.16 -2.75
CA THR A 478 -6.21 -9.43 -1.64
C THR A 478 -6.83 -9.90 -0.30
N PRO A 479 -6.02 -10.21 0.72
CA PRO A 479 -6.51 -10.53 2.06
C PRO A 479 -7.30 -9.38 2.72
N PRO A 480 -8.23 -9.68 3.67
CA PRO A 480 -9.03 -8.67 4.35
C PRO A 480 -8.20 -7.58 5.05
N TYR A 481 -7.17 -7.99 5.81
CA TYR A 481 -6.30 -7.08 6.57
C TYR A 481 -5.64 -5.98 5.72
N HIS A 482 -5.46 -6.20 4.40
CA HIS A 482 -4.74 -5.24 3.56
C HIS A 482 -5.40 -3.86 3.60
N SER A 483 -6.73 -3.85 3.58
CA SER A 483 -7.55 -2.63 3.65
C SER A 483 -7.42 -1.86 4.97
N THR A 484 -7.08 -2.53 6.08
CA THR A 484 -6.88 -1.91 7.40
C THR A 484 -5.43 -1.47 7.64
N ILE A 485 -4.52 -1.78 6.70
CA ILE A 485 -3.13 -1.30 6.71
C ILE A 485 -2.97 -0.04 5.86
N LEU A 486 -3.59 0.02 4.67
CA LEU A 486 -3.41 1.12 3.71
C LEU A 486 -3.58 2.52 4.31
N PRO A 487 -4.53 2.78 5.23
CA PRO A 487 -4.68 4.09 5.87
C PRO A 487 -3.45 4.56 6.64
N PHE A 488 -2.65 3.63 7.16
CA PHE A 488 -1.48 3.90 8.00
C PHE A 488 -0.17 3.78 7.22
N THR A 489 -0.23 3.52 5.91
CA THR A 489 0.96 3.40 5.05
C THR A 489 0.74 4.18 3.77
N ARG A 490 0.23 3.56 2.70
CA ARG A 490 0.03 4.19 1.38
C ARG A 490 -0.75 5.51 1.47
N MET A 491 -1.80 5.59 2.28
CA MET A 491 -2.65 6.78 2.37
C MET A 491 -1.93 7.97 3.02
N LEU A 492 -0.89 7.73 3.83
CA LEU A 492 -0.07 8.79 4.44
C LEU A 492 0.78 9.54 3.40
N ALA A 493 1.03 8.93 2.23
CA ALA A 493 1.72 9.55 1.11
C ALA A 493 0.83 10.58 0.39
N GLY A 494 -0.47 10.29 0.29
CA GLY A 494 -1.45 11.10 -0.45
C GLY A 494 -2.67 10.29 -0.91
N PRO A 495 -3.65 10.93 -1.57
CA PRO A 495 -4.86 10.26 -2.05
C PRO A 495 -4.54 9.09 -2.99
N PHE A 496 -5.44 8.10 -3.02
CA PHE A 496 -5.25 6.96 -3.90
C PHE A 496 -6.53 6.37 -4.50
N ASP A 497 -6.43 5.95 -5.76
CA ASP A 497 -7.53 5.31 -6.48
C ASP A 497 -7.50 3.79 -6.25
N ASN A 498 -8.06 3.35 -5.13
CA ASN A 498 -8.21 1.92 -4.84
C ASN A 498 -9.18 1.21 -5.79
N THR A 499 -10.04 1.97 -6.49
CA THR A 499 -11.24 1.49 -7.19
C THR A 499 -12.21 0.69 -6.29
N PRO A 500 -12.72 1.28 -5.18
CA PRO A 500 -13.57 0.57 -4.22
C PRO A 500 -14.98 0.28 -4.77
N GLY A 501 -15.78 -0.40 -3.94
CA GLY A 501 -17.21 -0.53 -4.17
C GLY A 501 -17.62 -1.68 -5.07
N ILE A 502 -16.84 -2.76 -5.17
CA ILE A 502 -17.32 -4.02 -5.76
C ILE A 502 -18.39 -4.60 -4.82
N VAL A 503 -19.67 -4.39 -5.12
CA VAL A 503 -20.78 -4.80 -4.24
C VAL A 503 -21.20 -6.24 -4.47
N HIS A 504 -20.96 -6.78 -5.67
CA HIS A 504 -21.08 -8.20 -5.96
C HIS A 504 -19.72 -8.89 -5.76
N VAL A 505 -19.33 -9.05 -4.50
CA VAL A 505 -18.00 -9.54 -4.09
C VAL A 505 -17.75 -11.00 -4.45
N ASN A 506 -18.80 -11.82 -4.59
CA ASN A 506 -18.69 -13.22 -5.00
C ASN A 506 -19.04 -13.40 -6.49
N TYR A 507 -18.35 -12.67 -7.37
CA TYR A 507 -18.69 -12.55 -8.80
C TYR A 507 -18.40 -13.79 -9.66
N ALA A 508 -17.55 -14.72 -9.21
CA ALA A 508 -17.23 -15.93 -9.95
C ALA A 508 -16.87 -17.13 -9.04
N PRO A 509 -17.81 -17.63 -8.21
CA PRO A 509 -17.55 -18.69 -7.23
C PRO A 509 -17.05 -19.98 -7.89
N GLY A 510 -17.59 -20.34 -9.05
CA GLY A 510 -17.17 -21.53 -9.81
C GLY A 510 -15.75 -21.45 -10.40
N LYS A 511 -15.09 -20.30 -10.32
CA LYS A 511 -13.68 -20.09 -10.71
C LYS A 511 -12.79 -19.74 -9.52
N ASN A 512 -13.32 -19.83 -8.29
CA ASN A 512 -12.69 -19.38 -7.05
C ASN A 512 -12.12 -17.94 -7.15
N LYS A 513 -12.90 -17.06 -7.78
CA LYS A 513 -12.54 -15.66 -8.02
C LYS A 513 -13.57 -14.78 -7.32
N ARG A 514 -13.12 -14.08 -6.28
CA ARG A 514 -13.94 -13.29 -5.37
C ARG A 514 -13.09 -12.26 -4.61
N LEU A 515 -13.76 -11.31 -3.97
CA LEU A 515 -13.17 -10.53 -2.89
C LEU A 515 -13.39 -11.28 -1.56
N TYR A 516 -12.42 -11.19 -0.66
CA TYR A 516 -12.48 -11.79 0.68
C TYR A 516 -12.96 -10.77 1.71
N CYS A 517 -14.12 -10.16 1.47
CA CYS A 517 -14.75 -9.18 2.37
C CYS A 517 -16.26 -9.11 2.10
N THR A 518 -16.99 -8.34 2.91
CA THR A 518 -18.42 -8.09 2.70
C THR A 518 -18.67 -6.94 1.72
N ALA A 519 -19.87 -6.85 1.13
CA ALA A 519 -20.27 -5.71 0.32
C ALA A 519 -20.26 -4.40 1.12
N THR A 520 -20.60 -4.47 2.41
CA THR A 520 -20.53 -3.32 3.33
C THR A 520 -19.08 -2.86 3.56
N HIS A 521 -18.12 -3.79 3.62
CA HIS A 521 -16.69 -3.46 3.68
C HIS A 521 -16.27 -2.61 2.47
N GLN A 522 -16.66 -3.04 1.26
CA GLN A 522 -16.39 -2.29 0.03
C GLN A 522 -17.07 -0.92 0.00
N ALA A 523 -18.26 -0.79 0.57
CA ALA A 523 -18.94 0.49 0.68
C ALA A 523 -18.31 1.40 1.76
N ALA A 524 -17.78 0.85 2.86
CA ALA A 524 -17.14 1.63 3.93
C ALA A 524 -15.81 2.26 3.51
N MET A 525 -15.14 1.70 2.50
CA MET A 525 -13.96 2.28 1.88
C MET A 525 -14.18 3.70 1.35
N TYR A 526 -15.41 4.09 0.96
CA TYR A 526 -15.71 5.47 0.50
C TYR A 526 -15.55 6.55 1.57
N VAL A 527 -15.55 6.17 2.85
CA VAL A 527 -15.24 7.08 3.96
C VAL A 527 -13.84 6.84 4.50
N VAL A 528 -13.40 5.58 4.61
CA VAL A 528 -12.08 5.28 5.17
C VAL A 528 -10.95 5.72 4.22
N PHE A 529 -11.00 5.32 2.95
CA PHE A 529 -10.01 5.73 1.97
C PHE A 529 -10.33 7.13 1.44
N TYR A 530 -9.32 7.99 1.40
CA TYR A 530 -9.46 9.32 0.85
C TYR A 530 -9.00 9.37 -0.60
N SER A 531 -9.87 9.84 -1.49
CA SER A 531 -9.53 10.26 -2.85
C SER A 531 -10.54 11.27 -3.38
N PRO A 532 -10.11 12.39 -3.98
CA PRO A 532 -11.01 13.36 -4.60
C PRO A 532 -11.63 12.86 -5.91
N LEU A 533 -11.01 11.86 -6.55
CA LEU A 533 -11.59 11.08 -7.64
C LEU A 533 -11.76 9.63 -7.19
N MET A 534 -12.99 9.16 -7.04
CA MET A 534 -13.25 7.83 -6.47
C MET A 534 -14.18 7.01 -7.35
N MET A 535 -13.74 5.83 -7.74
CA MET A 535 -14.52 4.95 -8.61
C MET A 535 -15.65 4.24 -7.85
N LEU A 536 -16.78 4.04 -8.52
CA LEU A 536 -17.73 2.95 -8.30
C LEU A 536 -17.37 1.85 -9.28
N ALA A 537 -16.54 0.92 -8.80
CA ALA A 537 -15.81 0.02 -9.67
C ALA A 537 -16.65 -1.12 -10.27
N ASP A 538 -17.76 -1.50 -9.62
CA ASP A 538 -18.56 -2.63 -10.07
C ASP A 538 -19.35 -2.34 -11.35
N LEU A 539 -19.99 -3.37 -11.89
CA LEU A 539 -20.92 -3.22 -13.01
C LEU A 539 -22.21 -2.50 -12.56
N PRO A 540 -22.78 -1.61 -13.39
CA PRO A 540 -24.03 -0.91 -13.09
C PRO A 540 -25.18 -1.81 -12.60
N GLU A 541 -25.33 -2.99 -13.21
CA GLU A 541 -26.36 -3.96 -12.81
C GLU A 541 -26.24 -4.41 -11.35
N ASN A 542 -25.03 -4.59 -10.84
CA ASN A 542 -24.78 -5.08 -9.49
C ASN A 542 -25.15 -4.02 -8.43
N TYR A 543 -24.95 -2.74 -8.75
CA TYR A 543 -25.37 -1.65 -7.87
C TYR A 543 -26.89 -1.55 -7.73
N GLU A 544 -27.62 -1.71 -8.83
CA GLU A 544 -29.09 -1.71 -8.83
C GLU A 544 -29.67 -2.84 -7.98
N GLU A 545 -28.99 -3.98 -7.92
CA GLU A 545 -29.39 -5.15 -7.13
C GLU A 545 -29.00 -5.02 -5.64
N SER A 546 -27.87 -4.37 -5.32
CA SER A 546 -27.32 -4.31 -3.95
C SER A 546 -28.10 -3.44 -2.95
N GLY A 547 -28.82 -2.43 -3.42
CA GLY A 547 -29.42 -1.38 -2.57
C GLY A 547 -28.43 -0.39 -1.92
N LEU A 548 -27.12 -0.57 -2.07
CA LEU A 548 -26.08 0.28 -1.45
C LEU A 548 -25.77 1.55 -2.26
N ILE A 549 -26.25 1.66 -3.50
CA ILE A 549 -25.91 2.76 -4.42
C ILE A 549 -26.26 4.14 -3.87
N ASP A 550 -27.41 4.29 -3.21
CA ASP A 550 -27.85 5.57 -2.65
C ASP A 550 -26.94 6.01 -1.49
N PHE A 551 -26.48 5.05 -0.67
CA PHE A 551 -25.51 5.33 0.38
C PHE A 551 -24.20 5.80 -0.24
N ILE A 552 -23.60 4.99 -1.12
CA ILE A 552 -22.29 5.26 -1.74
C ILE A 552 -22.30 6.59 -2.51
N SER A 553 -23.29 6.79 -3.38
CA SER A 553 -23.37 7.98 -4.24
C SER A 553 -23.53 9.29 -3.45
N SER A 554 -24.09 9.25 -2.24
CA SER A 554 -24.27 10.44 -1.40
C SER A 554 -23.05 10.87 -0.55
N ILE A 555 -21.98 10.07 -0.51
CA ILE A 555 -20.74 10.36 0.24
C ILE A 555 -19.90 11.45 -0.47
N PRO A 556 -19.49 12.54 0.18
CA PRO A 556 -18.62 13.54 -0.45
C PRO A 556 -17.25 13.00 -0.89
N ASN A 557 -16.58 13.70 -1.82
CA ASN A 557 -15.20 13.38 -2.23
C ASN A 557 -14.16 14.37 -1.66
N SER A 558 -14.60 15.41 -0.97
CA SER A 558 -13.74 16.34 -0.25
C SER A 558 -14.46 16.81 1.00
N TRP A 559 -13.68 17.07 2.04
CA TRP A 559 -14.13 17.13 3.41
C TRP A 559 -13.68 18.43 4.06
N ASP A 560 -14.47 18.90 5.01
CA ASP A 560 -14.14 20.09 5.78
C ASP A 560 -13.35 19.73 7.04
N GLN A 561 -13.44 18.49 7.49
CA GLN A 561 -12.75 17.97 8.66
C GLN A 561 -12.68 16.43 8.62
N THR A 562 -11.54 15.86 9.02
CA THR A 562 -11.39 14.42 9.25
C THR A 562 -10.99 14.14 10.71
N ILE A 563 -11.53 13.06 11.26
CA ILE A 563 -11.11 12.51 12.56
C ILE A 563 -11.08 10.97 12.49
N VAL A 564 -10.27 10.35 13.34
CA VAL A 564 -10.10 8.88 13.41
C VAL A 564 -10.38 8.41 14.83
N PRO A 565 -11.65 8.15 15.18
CA PRO A 565 -12.02 7.83 16.55
C PRO A 565 -11.55 6.47 17.07
N ALA A 566 -11.22 5.53 16.18
CA ALA A 566 -10.68 4.22 16.56
C ALA A 566 -9.83 3.64 15.42
N ALA A 567 -8.63 3.17 15.76
CA ALA A 567 -7.68 2.64 14.80
C ALA A 567 -6.72 1.66 15.47
N ASP A 568 -6.49 0.53 14.80
CA ASP A 568 -5.47 -0.45 15.13
C ASP A 568 -4.93 -1.04 13.80
N PRO A 569 -3.76 -0.60 13.33
CA PRO A 569 -3.22 -0.97 12.01
C PRO A 569 -3.18 -2.48 11.79
N GLY A 570 -3.72 -2.94 10.66
CA GLY A 570 -3.81 -4.37 10.35
C GLY A 570 -5.02 -5.08 10.93
N ASN A 571 -5.73 -4.47 11.90
CA ASN A 571 -6.88 -5.05 12.58
C ASN A 571 -8.19 -4.33 12.21
N TYR A 572 -8.30 -3.03 12.52
CA TYR A 572 -9.49 -2.24 12.21
C TYR A 572 -9.18 -0.74 12.08
N VAL A 573 -10.05 -0.03 11.39
CA VAL A 573 -9.98 1.43 11.24
C VAL A 573 -11.38 2.01 11.17
N CYS A 574 -11.63 3.10 11.89
CA CYS A 574 -12.87 3.86 11.86
C CYS A 574 -12.54 5.33 11.63
N VAL A 575 -13.07 5.91 10.56
CA VAL A 575 -12.84 7.30 10.16
C VAL A 575 -14.18 8.01 10.12
N ALA A 576 -14.25 9.23 10.66
CA ALA A 576 -15.38 10.12 10.49
C ALA A 576 -14.96 11.42 9.81
N ARG A 577 -15.74 11.86 8.82
CA ARG A 577 -15.45 13.03 8.00
C ARG A 577 -16.67 13.93 7.93
N ARG A 578 -16.45 15.25 8.04
CA ARG A 578 -17.50 16.27 7.98
C ARG A 578 -17.52 16.90 6.60
N LYS A 579 -18.72 17.10 6.07
CA LYS A 579 -18.96 18.02 4.95
C LYS A 579 -20.17 18.90 5.27
N ASP A 580 -19.97 20.21 5.20
CA ASP A 580 -20.89 21.22 5.70
C ASP A 580 -21.28 20.90 7.16
N ASN A 581 -22.55 20.61 7.40
CA ASN A 581 -23.09 20.25 8.71
C ASN A 581 -23.36 18.75 8.88
N LYS A 582 -23.01 17.91 7.89
CA LYS A 582 -23.20 16.45 7.92
C LYS A 582 -21.90 15.74 8.24
N TRP A 583 -22.01 14.62 8.95
CA TRP A 583 -20.88 13.71 9.18
C TRP A 583 -21.12 12.38 8.46
N TYR A 584 -20.04 11.76 8.04
CA TYR A 584 -19.99 10.47 7.39
C TYR A 584 -18.96 9.64 8.14
N MET A 585 -19.30 8.42 8.53
CA MET A 585 -18.40 7.52 9.25
C MET A 585 -18.33 6.19 8.53
N GLY A 586 -17.12 5.66 8.37
CA GLY A 586 -16.86 4.33 7.83
C GLY A 586 -15.94 3.57 8.76
N ALA A 587 -16.16 2.26 8.90
CA ALA A 587 -15.24 1.38 9.59
C ALA A 587 -15.01 0.08 8.81
N LEU A 588 -13.79 -0.43 8.90
CA LEU A 588 -13.33 -1.68 8.27
C LEU A 588 -12.71 -2.59 9.34
N ALA A 589 -12.88 -3.90 9.17
CA ALA A 589 -12.19 -4.94 9.92
C ALA A 589 -11.36 -5.84 8.99
N ASP A 590 -10.30 -6.41 9.55
CA ASP A 590 -9.53 -7.52 9.00
C ASP A 590 -10.34 -8.84 9.04
N GLU A 591 -9.69 -9.99 8.97
CA GLU A 591 -10.30 -11.32 9.10
C GLU A 591 -10.97 -11.62 10.46
N ASN A 592 -10.88 -10.73 11.45
CA ASN A 592 -11.47 -10.85 12.78
C ASN A 592 -12.70 -9.94 12.96
N SER A 593 -13.43 -10.15 14.05
CA SER A 593 -14.63 -9.37 14.39
C SER A 593 -14.35 -8.45 15.57
N TYR A 594 -14.92 -7.25 15.55
CA TYR A 594 -14.68 -6.24 16.59
C TYR A 594 -15.97 -5.55 17.03
N LEU A 595 -15.99 -5.12 18.29
CA LEU A 595 -16.99 -4.19 18.82
C LEU A 595 -16.33 -2.86 19.13
N LEU A 596 -16.48 -1.87 18.23
CA LEU A 596 -15.90 -0.54 18.44
C LEU A 596 -16.86 0.32 19.26
N LYS A 597 -16.36 0.97 20.32
CA LYS A 597 -17.16 1.88 21.17
C LYS A 597 -16.77 3.31 20.86
N ILE A 598 -17.55 3.98 20.02
CA ILE A 598 -17.22 5.29 19.48
C ILE A 598 -17.98 6.40 20.23
N PRO A 599 -17.29 7.27 20.98
CA PRO A 599 -17.89 8.47 21.54
C PRO A 599 -18.25 9.47 20.43
N MET A 600 -19.45 10.04 20.47
CA MET A 600 -19.89 11.05 19.49
C MET A 600 -19.41 12.47 19.84
N SER A 601 -18.32 12.59 20.60
CA SER A 601 -17.85 13.85 21.19
C SER A 601 -17.44 14.92 20.16
N PHE A 602 -17.24 14.53 18.91
CA PHE A 602 -16.94 15.42 17.78
C PHE A 602 -18.17 16.11 17.18
N LEU A 603 -19.38 15.66 17.51
CA LEU A 603 -20.61 16.31 17.05
C LEU A 603 -20.77 17.69 17.67
N SER A 604 -21.46 18.59 16.96
CA SER A 604 -21.72 19.94 17.45
C SER A 604 -22.58 19.92 18.72
N ASP A 605 -22.23 20.80 19.66
CA ASP A 605 -23.03 21.01 20.87
C ASP A 605 -24.45 21.44 20.52
N SER A 606 -25.42 20.94 21.29
CA SER A 606 -26.83 21.30 21.14
C SER A 606 -27.41 21.01 19.74
N VAL A 607 -26.90 20.02 19.01
CA VAL A 607 -27.48 19.55 17.74
C VAL A 607 -27.83 18.07 17.87
N VAL A 608 -29.05 17.72 17.47
CA VAL A 608 -29.46 16.31 17.29
C VAL A 608 -29.21 15.91 15.86
N TYR A 609 -28.60 14.75 15.66
CA TYR A 609 -28.33 14.16 14.35
C TYR A 609 -29.21 12.94 14.14
N ARG A 610 -29.71 12.75 12.92
CA ARG A 610 -30.23 11.46 12.47
C ARG A 610 -29.09 10.67 11.86
N ALA A 611 -28.75 9.55 12.48
CA ALA A 611 -27.83 8.55 11.96
C ALA A 611 -28.60 7.55 11.10
N THR A 612 -28.26 7.45 9.83
CA THR A 612 -28.73 6.39 8.92
C THR A 612 -27.54 5.49 8.60
N MET A 613 -27.68 4.19 8.82
CA MET A 613 -26.57 3.22 8.77
C MET A 613 -26.85 2.11 7.78
N ALA A 614 -25.78 1.65 7.14
CA ALA A 614 -25.70 0.38 6.42
C ALA A 614 -24.55 -0.42 7.04
N ASN A 615 -24.81 -1.64 7.49
CA ASN A 615 -23.85 -2.47 8.22
C ASN A 615 -24.07 -3.96 7.92
N ASP A 616 -23.07 -4.79 8.20
CA ASP A 616 -23.24 -6.25 8.19
C ASP A 616 -24.33 -6.66 9.21
N CYS A 617 -25.21 -7.59 8.82
CA CYS A 617 -26.34 -8.07 9.62
C CYS A 617 -26.11 -9.51 10.10
N ASP A 618 -27.02 -10.06 10.91
CA ASP A 618 -26.91 -11.42 11.47
C ASP A 618 -26.71 -12.51 10.41
N ALA A 619 -27.18 -12.30 9.17
CA ALA A 619 -27.01 -13.24 8.06
C ALA A 619 -25.69 -13.06 7.30
N THR A 620 -25.02 -11.92 7.45
CA THR A 620 -23.80 -11.61 6.72
C THR A 620 -22.68 -12.54 7.15
N ASP A 621 -21.94 -13.08 6.18
CA ASP A 621 -20.74 -13.90 6.40
C ASP A 621 -19.82 -13.73 5.20
N TRP A 622 -18.54 -13.37 5.42
CA TRP A 622 -17.65 -13.04 4.31
C TRP A 622 -17.45 -14.19 3.33
N GLU A 623 -17.63 -15.46 3.74
CA GLU A 623 -17.44 -16.63 2.90
C GLU A 623 -18.74 -17.00 2.16
N ASN A 624 -19.84 -17.14 2.89
CA ASN A 624 -21.06 -17.77 2.42
C ASN A 624 -22.16 -16.78 2.00
N ASN A 625 -22.23 -15.62 2.66
CA ASN A 625 -23.27 -14.63 2.42
C ASN A 625 -22.73 -13.19 2.54
N PRO A 626 -21.75 -12.81 1.69
CA PRO A 626 -21.00 -11.58 1.89
C PRO A 626 -21.72 -10.33 1.40
N GLU A 627 -22.84 -10.46 0.70
CA GLU A 627 -23.55 -9.35 0.04
C GLU A 627 -24.76 -8.87 0.85
N ASP A 628 -25.23 -9.69 1.81
CA ASP A 628 -26.28 -9.32 2.73
C ASP A 628 -25.84 -8.20 3.67
N ASN A 629 -26.74 -7.25 3.90
CA ASN A 629 -26.53 -6.09 4.74
C ASN A 629 -27.82 -5.70 5.47
N GLY A 630 -27.68 -4.91 6.53
CA GLY A 630 -28.75 -4.38 7.34
C GLY A 630 -28.77 -2.85 7.31
N TYR A 631 -29.97 -2.28 7.46
CA TYR A 631 -30.18 -0.84 7.54
C TYR A 631 -30.78 -0.46 8.89
N SER A 632 -30.21 0.57 9.51
CA SER A 632 -30.70 1.10 10.78
C SER A 632 -30.81 2.61 10.75
N THR A 633 -31.68 3.17 11.58
CA THR A 633 -31.74 4.62 11.80
C THR A 633 -31.97 4.91 13.27
N LEU A 634 -31.21 5.86 13.83
CA LEU A 634 -31.41 6.36 15.19
C LEU A 634 -31.03 7.83 15.30
N LEU A 635 -31.43 8.46 16.41
CA LEU A 635 -31.05 9.85 16.72
C LEU A 635 -29.85 9.84 17.66
N LEU A 636 -28.90 10.75 17.44
CA LEU A 636 -27.66 10.89 18.20
C LEU A 636 -27.39 12.33 18.59
N GLN A 637 -26.66 12.49 19.68
CA GLN A 637 -26.11 13.73 20.20
C GLN A 637 -24.66 13.53 20.62
N LYS A 638 -23.95 14.64 20.85
CA LYS A 638 -22.53 14.65 21.26
C LYS A 638 -22.20 13.78 22.47
N LYS A 639 -23.14 13.64 23.42
CA LYS A 639 -22.97 12.87 24.67
C LYS A 639 -23.06 11.36 24.50
N ASP A 640 -23.55 10.89 23.34
CA ASP A 640 -23.84 9.48 23.12
C ASP A 640 -22.57 8.71 22.74
N THR A 641 -22.58 7.40 23.00
CA THR A 641 -21.56 6.46 22.54
C THR A 641 -22.23 5.38 21.72
N VAL A 642 -21.77 5.19 20.47
CA VAL A 642 -22.30 4.19 19.53
C VAL A 642 -21.41 2.96 19.56
N PHE A 643 -22.02 1.78 19.67
CA PHE A 643 -21.31 0.51 19.55
C PHE A 643 -21.45 0.01 18.11
N ILE A 644 -20.33 -0.08 17.40
CA ILE A 644 -20.27 -0.50 16.01
C ILE A 644 -19.85 -1.98 15.99
N PRO A 645 -20.73 -2.90 15.58
CA PRO A 645 -20.37 -4.29 15.38
C PRO A 645 -19.72 -4.45 14.00
N LEU A 646 -18.52 -5.02 13.93
CA LEU A 646 -17.85 -5.39 12.69
C LEU A 646 -17.79 -6.91 12.59
N SER A 647 -18.33 -7.48 11.51
CA SER A 647 -18.14 -8.89 11.20
C SER A 647 -16.72 -9.17 10.71
N LYS A 648 -16.36 -10.44 10.60
CA LYS A 648 -15.07 -10.84 9.99
C LYS A 648 -15.04 -10.37 8.54
N ALA A 649 -13.95 -9.68 8.16
CA ALA A 649 -13.78 -8.99 6.88
C ALA A 649 -14.93 -8.04 6.52
N GLY A 650 -15.55 -7.47 7.56
CA GLY A 650 -16.77 -6.67 7.48
C GLY A 650 -16.52 -5.17 7.38
N GLY A 651 -17.62 -4.43 7.31
CA GLY A 651 -17.62 -2.97 7.31
C GLY A 651 -18.88 -2.35 7.88
N PHE A 652 -18.82 -1.04 8.08
CA PHE A 652 -19.91 -0.25 8.64
C PHE A 652 -19.90 1.15 8.06
N ILE A 653 -21.07 1.71 7.74
CA ILE A 653 -21.24 3.07 7.22
C ILE A 653 -22.37 3.79 7.95
N MET A 654 -22.15 5.05 8.29
CA MET A 654 -23.15 5.91 8.92
C MET A 654 -23.14 7.31 8.33
N HIS A 655 -24.33 7.81 7.98
CA HIS A 655 -24.57 9.21 7.64
C HIS A 655 -25.28 9.92 8.79
N LEU A 656 -24.71 11.02 9.25
CA LEU A 656 -25.20 11.84 10.36
C LEU A 656 -25.69 13.17 9.80
N THR A 657 -27.01 13.34 9.75
CA THR A 657 -27.64 14.58 9.24
C THR A 657 -28.27 15.38 10.38
N PRO A 658 -27.98 16.68 10.54
CA PRO A 658 -28.61 17.52 11.55
C PRO A 658 -30.14 17.52 11.45
N CYS A 659 -30.79 17.48 12.61
CA CYS A 659 -32.24 17.58 12.78
C CYS A 659 -32.56 18.80 13.66
N PRO A 660 -32.42 20.04 13.14
CA PRO A 660 -32.59 21.27 13.92
C PRO A 660 -34.00 21.43 14.51
N GLN A 661 -34.99 20.71 13.97
CA GLN A 661 -36.36 20.68 14.47
C GLN A 661 -36.54 19.89 15.78
N ILE A 662 -35.55 19.10 16.20
CA ILE A 662 -35.60 18.32 17.44
C ILE A 662 -34.86 19.08 18.54
N SER A 663 -35.51 19.27 19.69
CA SER A 663 -34.88 19.93 20.83
C SER A 663 -33.63 19.15 21.27
N PRO A 664 -32.49 19.82 21.55
CA PRO A 664 -31.30 19.15 22.09
C PRO A 664 -31.53 18.54 23.48
N ASN A 665 -32.53 19.04 24.20
CA ASN A 665 -32.95 18.50 25.50
C ASN A 665 -33.97 17.37 25.38
N ALA A 666 -34.36 16.98 24.16
CA ALA A 666 -35.24 15.83 23.96
C ALA A 666 -34.57 14.57 24.52
N GLN A 667 -35.33 13.79 25.28
CA GLN A 667 -34.87 12.47 25.69
C GLN A 667 -34.92 11.55 24.47
N ILE A 668 -33.74 11.19 23.97
CA ILE A 668 -33.60 10.28 22.84
C ILE A 668 -33.51 8.86 23.38
N TYR A 669 -34.47 8.02 23.00
CA TYR A 669 -34.48 6.60 23.31
C TYR A 669 -34.05 5.81 22.06
N GLY A 670 -33.27 4.75 22.24
CA GLY A 670 -32.89 3.86 21.14
C GLY A 670 -31.40 3.48 21.11
N ILE A 671 -30.51 4.36 21.60
CA ILE A 671 -29.06 4.07 21.61
C ILE A 671 -28.70 2.89 22.53
N GLU A 672 -29.35 2.77 23.69
CA GLU A 672 -29.14 1.63 24.60
C GLU A 672 -29.57 0.30 23.96
N VAL A 673 -30.70 0.31 23.23
CA VAL A 673 -31.21 -0.87 22.52
C VAL A 673 -30.28 -1.23 21.36
N PHE A 674 -29.88 -0.23 20.57
CA PHE A 674 -28.93 -0.40 19.47
C PHE A 674 -27.62 -0.99 19.95
N ASN A 675 -27.03 -0.43 21.01
CA ASN A 675 -25.79 -0.91 21.58
C ASN A 675 -25.89 -2.33 22.13
N LYS A 676 -27.05 -2.72 22.67
CA LYS A 676 -27.30 -4.11 23.09
C LYS A 676 -27.33 -5.06 21.89
N VAL A 677 -28.07 -4.70 20.83
CA VAL A 677 -28.13 -5.49 19.58
C VAL A 677 -26.74 -5.62 18.94
N ALA A 678 -25.93 -4.56 18.96
CA ALA A 678 -24.55 -4.59 18.47
C ALA A 678 -23.67 -5.59 19.23
N ILE A 679 -23.80 -5.68 20.55
CA ILE A 679 -23.08 -6.68 21.37
C ILE A 679 -23.49 -8.10 20.94
N ASP A 680 -24.80 -8.33 20.80
CA ASP A 680 -25.33 -9.64 20.39
C ASP A 680 -24.84 -10.04 18.98
N ALA A 681 -24.82 -9.08 18.04
CA ALA A 681 -24.30 -9.29 16.69
C ALA A 681 -22.82 -9.67 16.66
N VAL A 682 -21.95 -8.98 17.42
CA VAL A 682 -20.52 -9.36 17.47
C VAL A 682 -20.31 -10.75 18.07
N ASN A 683 -21.12 -11.15 19.05
CA ASN A 683 -21.06 -12.51 19.59
C ASN A 683 -21.36 -13.58 18.53
N GLN A 684 -22.24 -13.28 17.57
CA GLN A 684 -22.50 -14.14 16.43
C GLN A 684 -21.35 -14.10 15.42
N PHE A 685 -20.84 -12.91 15.08
CA PHE A 685 -19.74 -12.75 14.13
C PHE A 685 -18.45 -13.47 14.57
N MET A 686 -18.18 -13.54 15.87
CA MET A 686 -17.04 -14.31 16.40
C MET A 686 -17.08 -15.79 16.00
N GLN A 687 -18.26 -16.35 15.73
CA GLN A 687 -18.46 -17.76 15.33
C GLN A 687 -18.24 -18.01 13.83
N GLN A 688 -18.15 -16.97 13.01
CA GLN A 688 -17.86 -17.09 11.58
C GLN A 688 -16.47 -17.71 11.37
N LYS A 689 -16.21 -18.25 10.18
CA LYS A 689 -14.86 -18.71 9.83
C LYS A 689 -13.92 -17.50 9.71
N THR A 690 -12.69 -17.60 10.19
CA THR A 690 -11.66 -16.58 9.97
C THR A 690 -10.99 -16.82 8.62
N TYR A 691 -10.85 -15.80 7.79
CA TYR A 691 -10.11 -15.90 6.53
C TYR A 691 -8.66 -16.34 6.82
N GLY A 692 -8.11 -17.21 5.97
CA GLY A 692 -6.75 -17.74 6.17
C GLY A 692 -6.61 -18.70 7.34
N ASN A 693 -7.63 -18.89 8.20
CA ASN A 693 -7.59 -19.93 9.22
C ASN A 693 -7.78 -21.30 8.57
N THR A 694 -6.68 -22.03 8.49
CA THR A 694 -6.57 -23.33 7.85
C THR A 694 -6.45 -24.47 8.84
N ASN A 695 -6.68 -24.20 10.13
CA ASN A 695 -6.47 -25.18 11.19
C ASN A 695 -7.42 -26.37 11.07
N ILE A 696 -6.84 -27.57 11.06
CA ILE A 696 -7.54 -28.85 11.07
C ILE A 696 -6.98 -29.75 12.19
N SER A 697 -7.79 -30.70 12.63
CA SER A 697 -7.36 -31.73 13.59
C SER A 697 -7.32 -33.10 12.90
N HIS A 698 -6.21 -33.81 13.08
CA HIS A 698 -6.03 -35.21 12.65
C HIS A 698 -5.00 -35.91 13.53
N LYS A 699 -4.83 -37.22 13.33
CA LYS A 699 -4.05 -38.09 14.22
C LYS A 699 -2.53 -37.86 14.19
N ALA A 700 -2.04 -37.15 13.18
CA ALA A 700 -0.61 -36.83 13.04
C ALA A 700 -0.24 -35.43 13.54
N VAL A 701 -1.20 -34.60 13.97
CA VAL A 701 -0.91 -33.27 14.51
C VAL A 701 0.08 -33.39 15.68
N GLY A 702 1.21 -32.70 15.57
CA GLY A 702 2.30 -32.73 16.57
C GLY A 702 3.19 -33.98 16.51
N ALA A 703 3.13 -34.79 15.44
CA ALA A 703 4.06 -35.89 15.22
C ALA A 703 5.51 -35.37 15.07
N GLN A 704 6.49 -36.18 15.46
CA GLN A 704 7.90 -35.83 15.20
C GLN A 704 8.25 -36.13 13.74
N VAL A 705 8.74 -35.12 13.03
CA VAL A 705 9.12 -35.22 11.61
C VAL A 705 10.62 -35.32 11.45
N SER A 706 11.07 -36.30 10.67
CA SER A 706 12.43 -36.40 10.15
C SER A 706 12.41 -36.27 8.63
N LEU A 707 13.10 -35.26 8.11
CA LEU A 707 13.27 -35.04 6.67
C LEU A 707 14.66 -35.47 6.24
N LYS A 708 14.76 -36.27 5.17
CA LYS A 708 16.04 -36.64 4.58
C LYS A 708 16.68 -35.49 3.82
N ASN A 709 15.88 -34.76 3.04
CA ASN A 709 16.29 -33.56 2.31
C ASN A 709 15.72 -32.34 3.03
N ARG A 710 16.47 -31.23 3.06
CA ARG A 710 16.01 -29.99 3.70
C ARG A 710 15.07 -29.23 2.77
N TYR A 711 13.99 -28.68 3.33
CA TYR A 711 13.21 -27.66 2.64
C TYR A 711 14.01 -26.35 2.49
N SER A 712 13.57 -25.50 1.58
CA SER A 712 14.18 -24.19 1.34
C SER A 712 13.87 -23.22 2.48
N GLN A 713 14.87 -22.44 2.89
CA GLN A 713 14.69 -21.37 3.88
C GLN A 713 13.85 -20.20 3.34
N LEU A 714 13.59 -20.16 2.03
CA LEU A 714 12.66 -19.19 1.43
C LEU A 714 11.20 -19.55 1.70
N TYR A 715 10.90 -20.84 1.85
CA TYR A 715 9.54 -21.35 2.09
C TYR A 715 9.57 -22.43 3.17
N PRO A 716 9.92 -22.08 4.42
CA PRO A 716 10.10 -23.05 5.48
C PRO A 716 8.78 -23.50 6.12
N ALA A 717 7.69 -22.74 5.91
CA ALA A 717 6.46 -22.81 6.70
C ALA A 717 6.76 -22.89 8.21
N SER A 718 6.07 -23.74 8.97
CA SER A 718 6.35 -23.98 10.40
C SER A 718 7.66 -24.78 10.67
N GLY A 719 8.57 -24.85 9.71
CA GLY A 719 9.79 -25.66 9.76
C GLY A 719 9.48 -27.16 9.60
N ASN A 720 10.20 -28.03 10.33
CA ASN A 720 10.05 -29.49 10.17
C ASN A 720 8.61 -29.98 10.44
N ASN A 721 7.84 -29.25 11.23
CA ASN A 721 6.48 -29.66 11.61
C ASN A 721 5.42 -29.27 10.58
N ALA A 722 5.76 -28.50 9.53
CA ALA A 722 4.78 -27.91 8.59
C ALA A 722 3.92 -28.93 7.81
N ILE A 723 4.32 -30.20 7.83
CA ILE A 723 3.59 -31.30 7.20
C ILE A 723 2.72 -32.08 8.22
N CYS A 724 2.63 -31.62 9.47
CA CYS A 724 1.82 -32.20 10.54
C CYS A 724 1.55 -31.22 11.70
N ASP A 725 1.47 -29.92 11.44
CA ASP A 725 1.23 -28.88 12.45
C ASP A 725 -0.27 -28.62 12.65
N GLY A 726 -1.11 -29.19 11.78
CA GLY A 726 -2.55 -28.97 11.75
C GLY A 726 -2.94 -27.73 10.97
N GLU A 727 -2.03 -27.06 10.26
CA GLU A 727 -2.31 -25.87 9.46
C GLU A 727 -2.28 -26.24 7.96
N LEU A 728 -3.38 -26.03 7.24
CA LEU A 728 -3.37 -26.24 5.79
C LEU A 728 -2.70 -25.05 5.08
N GLY A 729 -1.95 -25.30 4.02
CA GLY A 729 -1.53 -24.29 3.06
C GLY A 729 -2.74 -23.80 2.24
N SER A 730 -2.78 -22.49 1.95
CA SER A 730 -3.81 -21.92 1.07
C SER A 730 -3.41 -22.01 -0.40
N LEU A 731 -4.22 -21.46 -1.32
CA LEU A 731 -3.79 -21.34 -2.72
C LEU A 731 -2.66 -20.32 -2.92
N ASN A 732 -2.39 -19.47 -1.94
CA ASN A 732 -1.28 -18.53 -1.98
C ASN A 732 -0.03 -19.14 -1.34
N PHE A 733 0.92 -19.59 -2.14
CA PHE A 733 2.17 -20.18 -1.64
C PHE A 733 3.04 -19.24 -0.80
N SER A 734 2.80 -17.93 -0.86
CA SER A 734 3.57 -16.91 -0.13
C SER A 734 2.99 -16.59 1.26
N ASP A 735 1.91 -17.26 1.68
CA ASP A 735 1.26 -17.04 2.97
C ASP A 735 1.99 -17.71 4.16
N GLY A 736 3.06 -18.45 3.89
CA GLY A 736 3.82 -19.18 4.91
C GLY A 736 3.23 -20.55 5.26
N GLY A 737 2.17 -21.01 4.59
CA GLY A 737 1.53 -22.31 4.84
C GLY A 737 2.11 -23.48 4.05
N TRP A 738 3.19 -23.28 3.28
CA TRP A 738 3.76 -24.32 2.42
C TRP A 738 5.25 -24.56 2.66
N GLN A 739 5.61 -25.84 2.76
CA GLN A 739 7.00 -26.27 2.80
C GLN A 739 7.52 -26.54 1.38
N GLY A 740 8.48 -25.72 0.93
CA GLY A 740 8.98 -25.73 -0.44
C GLY A 740 10.30 -26.49 -0.64
N PHE A 741 10.38 -27.30 -1.70
CA PHE A 741 11.55 -28.06 -2.11
C PHE A 741 11.98 -27.66 -3.54
N GLU A 742 13.20 -27.12 -3.68
CA GLU A 742 13.72 -26.61 -4.96
C GLU A 742 14.64 -27.62 -5.64
N GLY A 743 14.11 -28.39 -6.57
CA GLY A 743 14.83 -29.43 -7.30
C GLY A 743 15.10 -30.71 -6.49
N ASP A 744 14.91 -30.68 -5.18
CA ASP A 744 15.07 -31.83 -4.28
C ASP A 744 13.75 -32.58 -4.05
N ASP A 745 13.85 -33.89 -3.77
CA ASP A 745 12.72 -34.75 -3.43
C ASP A 745 12.27 -34.55 -1.97
N LEU A 746 11.01 -34.84 -1.68
CA LEU A 746 10.50 -34.94 -0.32
C LEU A 746 10.60 -36.40 0.13
N GLU A 747 11.42 -36.67 1.15
CA GLU A 747 11.40 -37.93 1.89
C GLU A 747 11.24 -37.62 3.38
N ALA A 748 10.03 -37.84 3.90
CA ALA A 748 9.63 -37.52 5.27
C ALA A 748 9.26 -38.79 6.03
N THR A 749 9.72 -38.90 7.28
CA THR A 749 9.27 -39.93 8.23
C THR A 749 8.64 -39.26 9.43
N LEU A 750 7.36 -39.54 9.66
CA LEU A 750 6.56 -39.06 10.78
C LEU A 750 6.56 -40.13 11.86
N THR A 751 6.84 -39.75 13.10
CA THR A 751 6.66 -40.58 14.30
C THR A 751 5.44 -40.06 15.04
N LEU A 752 4.35 -40.83 15.00
CA LEU A 752 3.10 -40.50 15.68
C LEU A 752 3.31 -40.49 17.20
N PRO A 753 2.56 -39.68 17.97
CA PRO A 753 2.72 -39.59 19.42
C PRO A 753 2.51 -40.94 20.12
N ASP A 754 1.55 -41.74 19.63
CA ASP A 754 1.24 -43.09 20.11
C ASP A 754 1.10 -44.08 18.95
N THR A 755 1.22 -45.38 19.24
CA THR A 755 0.84 -46.42 18.28
C THR A 755 -0.69 -46.45 18.18
N MET A 756 -1.20 -46.10 17.01
CA MET A 756 -2.63 -45.87 16.81
C MET A 756 -3.15 -46.61 15.59
N THR A 757 -4.47 -46.85 15.58
CA THR A 757 -5.13 -47.50 14.43
C THR A 757 -5.52 -46.42 13.42
N ILE A 758 -5.05 -46.55 12.18
CA ILE A 758 -5.32 -45.62 11.08
C ILE A 758 -5.80 -46.41 9.85
N SER A 759 -6.59 -45.77 8.99
CA SER A 759 -7.09 -46.38 7.74
C SER A 759 -7.00 -45.43 6.55
N LYS A 760 -6.64 -44.16 6.76
CA LYS A 760 -6.48 -43.19 5.69
C LYS A 760 -5.31 -42.24 5.94
N ILE A 761 -4.51 -42.01 4.91
CA ILE A 761 -3.46 -41.00 4.88
C ILE A 761 -3.69 -40.16 3.63
N GLU A 762 -3.61 -38.85 3.76
CA GLU A 762 -3.73 -37.89 2.67
C GLU A 762 -2.53 -36.94 2.72
N VAL A 763 -1.92 -36.68 1.55
CA VAL A 763 -0.79 -35.75 1.40
C VAL A 763 -1.18 -34.71 0.37
N ARG A 764 -0.88 -33.44 0.63
CA ARG A 764 -1.31 -32.33 -0.21
C ARG A 764 -0.12 -31.65 -0.89
N PHE A 765 -0.30 -31.30 -2.16
CA PHE A 765 0.70 -30.62 -2.97
C PHE A 765 0.10 -29.45 -3.72
N LEU A 766 0.81 -28.32 -3.76
CA LEU A 766 0.39 -27.17 -4.56
C LEU A 766 0.83 -27.36 -6.02
N LEU A 767 -0.09 -27.07 -6.95
CA LEU A 767 0.17 -26.91 -8.37
C LEU A 767 0.03 -25.42 -8.71
N ALA A 768 1.14 -24.74 -9.03
CA ALA A 768 1.13 -23.38 -9.53
C ALA A 768 2.21 -23.20 -10.62
N PRO A 769 2.00 -23.74 -11.85
CA PRO A 769 3.05 -23.83 -12.85
C PRO A 769 3.59 -22.48 -13.28
N ASN A 770 2.75 -21.43 -13.33
CA ASN A 770 3.22 -20.07 -13.62
C ASN A 770 4.31 -19.59 -12.65
N ASP A 771 4.29 -20.08 -11.41
CA ASP A 771 5.23 -19.78 -10.33
C ASP A 771 6.27 -20.90 -10.13
N TRP A 772 6.42 -21.78 -11.13
CA TRP A 772 7.41 -22.86 -11.21
C TRP A 772 7.16 -23.99 -10.19
N ILE A 773 5.96 -24.03 -9.60
CA ILE A 773 5.53 -25.03 -8.63
C ILE A 773 4.78 -26.14 -9.37
N PHE A 774 5.34 -27.35 -9.33
CA PHE A 774 4.81 -28.53 -10.03
C PHE A 774 4.48 -29.64 -9.05
N LEU A 775 3.55 -30.50 -9.46
CA LEU A 775 3.28 -31.75 -8.74
C LEU A 775 4.47 -32.70 -8.80
N PRO A 776 4.65 -33.56 -7.78
CA PRO A 776 5.61 -34.66 -7.85
C PRO A 776 5.33 -35.57 -9.05
N LYS A 777 6.35 -36.28 -9.54
CA LYS A 777 6.19 -37.34 -10.55
C LYS A 777 5.61 -38.62 -9.95
N ASN A 778 5.97 -38.90 -8.71
CA ASN A 778 5.49 -40.06 -7.98
C ASN A 778 5.34 -39.73 -6.50
N VAL A 779 4.33 -40.31 -5.86
CA VAL A 779 4.14 -40.23 -4.39
C VAL A 779 3.89 -41.63 -3.84
N ALA A 780 4.82 -42.11 -3.04
CA ALA A 780 4.73 -43.38 -2.34
C ALA A 780 4.56 -43.17 -0.83
N ILE A 781 3.59 -43.88 -0.25
CA ILE A 781 3.21 -43.79 1.16
C ILE A 781 3.43 -45.15 1.81
N TYR A 782 4.15 -45.17 2.92
CA TYR A 782 4.47 -46.37 3.67
C TYR A 782 4.08 -46.20 5.14
N VAL A 783 3.75 -47.31 5.79
CA VAL A 783 3.47 -47.36 7.24
C VAL A 783 4.34 -48.40 7.93
N SER A 784 4.65 -48.17 9.20
CA SER A 784 5.42 -49.08 10.04
C SER A 784 5.00 -49.01 11.51
N SER A 785 5.14 -50.12 12.24
CA SER A 785 4.97 -50.16 13.70
C SER A 785 6.29 -50.05 14.46
N ASP A 786 7.42 -50.32 13.81
CA ASP A 786 8.75 -50.45 14.45
C ASP A 786 9.79 -49.43 13.96
N GLY A 787 9.49 -48.69 12.88
CA GLY A 787 10.37 -47.69 12.29
C GLY A 787 11.51 -48.28 11.45
N ILE A 788 11.53 -49.60 11.28
CA ILE A 788 12.55 -50.35 10.52
C ILE A 788 11.89 -50.97 9.28
N ASN A 789 10.78 -51.68 9.46
CA ASN A 789 10.07 -52.37 8.40
C ASN A 789 8.90 -51.51 7.91
N PHE A 790 9.05 -50.88 6.75
CA PHE A 790 8.02 -50.05 6.12
C PHE A 790 7.26 -50.84 5.05
N VAL A 791 5.93 -50.85 5.15
CA VAL A 791 5.03 -51.52 4.21
C VAL A 791 4.33 -50.47 3.35
N PRO A 792 4.36 -50.58 2.01
CA PRO A 792 3.67 -49.62 1.14
C PRO A 792 2.15 -49.74 1.31
N VAL A 793 1.48 -48.59 1.35
CA VAL A 793 0.01 -48.49 1.34
C VAL A 793 -0.52 -47.72 0.13
N GLN A 794 0.33 -46.95 -0.56
CA GLN A 794 0.00 -46.26 -1.80
C GLN A 794 1.27 -45.99 -2.62
N ASP A 795 1.16 -46.02 -3.94
CA ASP A 795 2.19 -45.60 -4.90
C ASP A 795 1.49 -44.97 -6.11
N THR A 796 1.61 -43.65 -6.27
CA THR A 796 0.82 -42.86 -7.22
C THR A 796 1.72 -42.13 -8.19
N VAL A 797 1.75 -42.59 -9.45
CA VAL A 797 2.43 -41.90 -10.55
C VAL A 797 1.55 -40.77 -11.08
N LEU A 798 2.09 -39.56 -11.11
CA LEU A 798 1.44 -38.36 -11.61
C LEU A 798 2.11 -37.92 -12.91
N THR A 799 1.30 -37.51 -13.90
CA THR A 799 1.82 -37.05 -15.20
C THR A 799 1.92 -35.53 -15.25
N SER A 800 3.10 -34.99 -15.48
CA SER A 800 3.37 -33.54 -15.61
C SER A 800 3.09 -33.00 -17.01
N ASN A 801 1.85 -33.17 -17.46
CA ASN A 801 1.40 -32.60 -18.73
C ASN A 801 1.24 -31.09 -18.65
N LYS A 802 1.42 -30.39 -19.78
CA LYS A 802 1.12 -28.95 -19.87
C LYS A 802 -0.37 -28.72 -19.54
N PRO A 803 -0.72 -27.92 -18.52
CA PRO A 803 -2.11 -27.61 -18.24
C PRO A 803 -2.73 -26.76 -19.36
N LYS A 804 -4.06 -26.81 -19.49
CA LYS A 804 -4.79 -25.99 -20.48
C LYS A 804 -4.61 -24.50 -20.22
N ASP A 805 -4.51 -24.12 -18.95
CA ASP A 805 -4.14 -22.77 -18.50
C ASP A 805 -2.93 -22.88 -17.58
N ILE A 806 -1.85 -22.16 -17.91
CA ILE A 806 -0.61 -22.16 -17.10
C ILE A 806 -0.77 -21.37 -15.81
N LYS A 807 -1.77 -20.48 -15.73
CA LYS A 807 -2.10 -19.67 -14.55
C LYS A 807 -2.96 -20.43 -13.52
N ILE A 808 -3.17 -21.74 -13.74
CA ILE A 808 -3.86 -22.57 -12.76
C ILE A 808 -3.10 -22.57 -11.44
N VAL A 809 -3.83 -22.42 -10.34
CA VAL A 809 -3.37 -22.67 -8.99
C VAL A 809 -4.36 -23.62 -8.35
N ASP A 810 -3.87 -24.75 -7.85
CA ASP A 810 -4.71 -25.84 -7.35
C ASP A 810 -4.00 -26.64 -6.27
N ILE A 811 -4.75 -27.29 -5.39
CA ILE A 811 -4.21 -28.19 -4.35
C ILE A 811 -4.58 -29.61 -4.71
N GLN A 812 -3.58 -30.45 -4.85
CA GLN A 812 -3.74 -31.85 -5.23
C GLN A 812 -3.58 -32.76 -4.03
N HIS A 813 -4.55 -33.63 -3.84
CA HIS A 813 -4.66 -34.54 -2.71
C HIS A 813 -4.32 -35.95 -3.14
N ILE A 814 -3.24 -36.52 -2.59
CA ILE A 814 -2.86 -37.91 -2.78
C ILE A 814 -3.34 -38.71 -1.58
N VAL A 815 -4.32 -39.58 -1.82
CA VAL A 815 -5.02 -40.31 -0.78
C VAL A 815 -4.65 -41.79 -0.82
N ALA A 816 -4.22 -42.33 0.31
CA ALA A 816 -4.09 -43.75 0.59
C ALA A 816 -5.23 -44.20 1.52
N GLU A 817 -6.12 -45.05 1.03
CA GLU A 817 -7.13 -45.74 1.85
C GLU A 817 -6.80 -47.23 1.91
N PHE A 818 -6.77 -47.79 3.12
CA PHE A 818 -6.37 -49.18 3.36
C PHE A 818 -7.05 -49.75 4.61
N ASP A 819 -7.05 -51.07 4.74
CA ASP A 819 -7.58 -51.75 5.94
C ASP A 819 -6.90 -51.22 7.21
N SER A 820 -7.70 -50.99 8.26
CA SER A 820 -7.22 -50.44 9.54
C SER A 820 -5.99 -51.17 10.08
N LYS A 821 -4.88 -50.44 10.24
CA LYS A 821 -3.59 -50.97 10.74
C LYS A 821 -3.13 -50.20 11.96
N LYS A 822 -2.46 -50.89 12.89
CA LYS A 822 -1.71 -50.25 13.98
C LYS A 822 -0.40 -49.71 13.44
N VAL A 823 -0.23 -48.39 13.51
CA VAL A 823 0.89 -47.66 12.92
C VAL A 823 1.51 -46.75 13.98
N LYS A 824 2.83 -46.65 13.98
CA LYS A 824 3.61 -45.69 14.78
C LYS A 824 4.41 -44.74 13.89
N TYR A 825 4.84 -45.21 12.72
CA TYR A 825 5.64 -44.44 11.77
C TYR A 825 4.97 -44.41 10.39
N ILE A 826 4.98 -43.24 9.76
CA ILE A 826 4.53 -43.04 8.38
C ILE A 826 5.71 -42.49 7.60
N LYS A 827 5.94 -43.00 6.39
CA LYS A 827 6.96 -42.46 5.48
C LYS A 827 6.32 -42.04 4.17
N ILE A 828 6.63 -40.82 3.74
CA ILE A 828 6.21 -40.26 2.45
C ILE A 828 7.46 -40.06 1.61
N VAL A 829 7.42 -40.53 0.36
CA VAL A 829 8.46 -40.32 -0.65
C VAL A 829 7.78 -39.69 -1.87
N ALA A 830 8.09 -38.43 -2.17
CA ALA A 830 7.58 -37.72 -3.32
C ALA A 830 8.74 -37.24 -4.21
N GLU A 831 8.74 -37.70 -5.47
CA GLU A 831 9.79 -37.40 -6.46
C GLU A 831 9.49 -36.05 -7.14
N ASN A 832 10.42 -35.11 -7.09
CA ASN A 832 10.29 -33.79 -7.71
C ASN A 832 10.41 -33.88 -9.25
N GLN A 833 9.90 -32.87 -9.96
CA GLN A 833 10.23 -32.67 -11.37
C GLN A 833 11.74 -32.43 -11.58
N HIS A 834 12.43 -31.96 -10.53
CA HIS A 834 13.82 -31.48 -10.46
C HIS A 834 14.07 -30.21 -11.27
N ILE A 835 13.65 -30.20 -12.53
CA ILE A 835 13.76 -29.06 -13.45
C ILE A 835 12.41 -28.73 -14.08
N CYS A 836 12.22 -27.46 -14.42
CA CYS A 836 11.05 -26.99 -15.14
C CYS A 836 10.90 -27.73 -16.49
N PRO A 837 9.71 -28.28 -16.81
CA PRO A 837 9.46 -29.01 -18.05
C PRO A 837 9.75 -28.20 -19.33
N MET A 838 10.00 -28.89 -20.44
CA MET A 838 10.36 -28.25 -21.73
C MET A 838 9.33 -27.25 -22.26
N TRP A 839 8.05 -27.44 -21.92
CA TRP A 839 6.97 -26.55 -22.33
C TRP A 839 6.88 -25.27 -21.48
N HIS A 840 7.57 -25.22 -20.34
CA HIS A 840 7.53 -24.13 -19.38
C HIS A 840 8.48 -22.99 -19.80
N TYR A 841 8.13 -21.74 -19.50
CA TYR A 841 8.96 -20.60 -19.92
C TYR A 841 10.33 -20.61 -19.22
N ALA A 842 10.39 -21.08 -17.98
CA ALA A 842 11.61 -21.27 -17.20
C ALA A 842 12.30 -22.62 -17.39
N ARG A 843 12.05 -23.33 -18.51
CA ARG A 843 12.65 -24.64 -18.83
C ARG A 843 14.14 -24.70 -18.49
N GLY A 844 14.56 -25.79 -17.85
CA GLY A 844 15.96 -26.02 -17.44
C GLY A 844 16.37 -25.41 -16.09
N ASN A 845 15.61 -24.47 -15.53
CA ASN A 845 15.77 -24.05 -14.14
C ASN A 845 15.19 -25.08 -13.17
N LYS A 846 15.58 -25.02 -11.90
CA LYS A 846 15.03 -25.92 -10.87
C LYS A 846 13.51 -25.73 -10.73
N ALA A 847 12.81 -26.84 -10.51
CA ALA A 847 11.38 -26.86 -10.25
C ALA A 847 11.10 -26.83 -8.74
N TRP A 848 10.06 -26.12 -8.34
CA TRP A 848 9.55 -26.16 -6.98
C TRP A 848 8.53 -27.29 -6.81
N MET A 849 8.58 -27.95 -5.66
CA MET A 849 7.51 -28.81 -5.16
C MET A 849 7.12 -28.30 -3.77
N PHE A 850 5.84 -28.01 -3.59
CA PHE A 850 5.31 -27.47 -2.33
C PHE A 850 4.39 -28.52 -1.72
N CYS A 851 4.63 -28.87 -0.46
CA CYS A 851 3.84 -29.83 0.30
C CYS A 851 3.34 -29.17 1.57
N ASP A 852 2.05 -29.37 1.87
CA ASP A 852 1.43 -29.05 3.15
C ASP A 852 0.74 -30.31 3.69
N GLU A 853 0.59 -30.35 5.01
CA GLU A 853 -0.20 -31.26 5.82
C GLU A 853 -0.42 -32.72 5.36
N ILE A 854 0.15 -33.66 6.11
CA ILE A 854 -0.09 -35.11 6.01
C ILE A 854 -1.22 -35.49 6.98
N ILE A 855 -2.43 -35.52 6.43
CA ILE A 855 -3.65 -35.78 7.19
C ILE A 855 -3.79 -37.29 7.44
N VAL A 856 -3.96 -37.67 8.70
CA VAL A 856 -4.06 -39.08 9.13
C VAL A 856 -5.37 -39.32 9.87
N ARG A 857 -6.16 -40.30 9.40
CA ARG A 857 -7.46 -40.65 9.98
C ARG A 857 -7.56 -42.12 10.36
#